data_AF-A0A8T0PPS8-F1
#
_entry.id   AF-A0A8T0PPS8-F1
#
_cell.length_a   1.000
_cell.length_b   1.000
_cell.length_c   1.000
_cell.angle_alpha   90.00
_cell.angle_beta   90.00
_cell.angle_gamma   90.00
#
_symmetry.space_group_name_H-M   'P 1'
#
loop_
_entity.id
_entity.type
_entity.pdbx_description
1 polymer ?
#
loop_
_entity_poly.entity_id
_entity_poly.type
_entity_poly.pdbx_seq_one_letter_code
_entity_poly.pdbx_strand_id
1 'polypeptide(L)'
;MADSGGGSGGVGVGGGGGDPWEYKLRKYLLLLATLVATVTYGAAFNPPGGVWQGADPAIERLTGDPIIRETSYRRYLAFFYSNATAFASSLVVIVLVLILSVLHEAQEQAAGTDRQRSLAPLRILRVVMVLDLLSLMGAYAAGTFRDRLTATYSSVLLAGVVIYLLVHTVLASCPAAPAPPDEEEKDGNGSSAAEKEEAEKKMTKLRKVLMLLATFAVSVTYVSGLSAPGGFWADDAGGHKPGVAILRGGPHDARLKAFFVLNTTAFVASLLIIIILLDKKLSFSPNLRSFELYGFITVAIVGLVGAYSAGSCRQVDTTVYVNSLVGAVIVFILAQAAIVKFCKETIKESCLWKLLEGIPGKVSGCLSGNGDASVEKQQRQVLERARSLVLLLATLAAAITYQAGLNPPGGLWQGDDAGGRYKAGDPVLLTTNPRRYKAFYYSNSTAFVASLLAIVLVRMKTLHHHNALEAAMILDLLGLIGAYAAGSCRDVTTSIYAMALAGAVLVYVVIHVVLFTLDHNEAAAPVVSGKEKEDPVEKRRKRLLLFAILAATITYQAGLTPPSGFLAGDDPGTGRRAGDPVLLNNYPRRYTAFFYCNSVSFMLSIALIILLVNPNLYRPAIRSNALSVCTAAGMSGIMGAYAAGCTQHLKTSIYIFALAGFVLFVVIVAVVFWVFRDDDKGKPADGSSSSSQGRAEKSNTNEDLEKGKNDDAGKKAEEDEKEKRRHAKRKYLMLLGILVASVTYQAGLAPPGGSWQSDGGGHAAGDPVMHDNRRHRYLAFYYSNSTSFVASIVVIVLLLPQSLHKDDKWAAWWLGVMNTTIVLDLLGLLIAYAAGSSRSWKTAGYVSALVIAVLAYFVVHVAVSRFIRRGRGKQRDSSGDGGDSTQQQQQQQKNGQAVQPAQTN
;
A
#
# COMPACT_ATOMS: atom_id res chain seq x y z
N MET A 1 -63.75 -32.81 33.27
CA MET A 1 -63.08 -33.94 33.93
C MET A 1 -61.86 -34.33 33.09
N ALA A 2 -60.69 -34.18 33.70
CA ALA A 2 -59.41 -34.92 33.56
C ALA A 2 -59.04 -35.69 32.26
N ASP A 3 -57.95 -35.23 31.61
CA ASP A 3 -56.57 -35.78 31.61
C ASP A 3 -56.06 -36.86 30.61
N SER A 4 -54.78 -36.64 30.20
CA SER A 4 -53.75 -37.49 29.53
C SER A 4 -53.87 -37.79 28.01
N GLY A 5 -52.83 -37.81 27.15
CA GLY A 5 -51.37 -37.59 27.26
C GLY A 5 -50.61 -38.09 25.99
N GLY A 6 -49.42 -37.51 25.71
CA GLY A 6 -48.34 -38.05 24.85
C GLY A 6 -48.28 -37.56 23.38
N GLY A 7 -47.18 -37.12 22.77
CA GLY A 7 -45.77 -36.89 23.17
C GLY A 7 -44.99 -36.47 21.90
N SER A 8 -44.32 -35.31 21.92
CA SER A 8 -43.53 -34.76 20.80
C SER A 8 -42.04 -34.81 21.14
N GLY A 9 -41.28 -35.68 20.46
CA GLY A 9 -39.82 -35.75 20.56
C GLY A 9 -39.15 -34.81 19.56
N GLY A 10 -38.45 -33.80 20.07
CA GLY A 10 -37.58 -32.92 19.28
C GLY A 10 -36.21 -33.56 19.03
N VAL A 11 -35.72 -33.45 17.80
CA VAL A 11 -34.32 -33.72 17.45
C VAL A 11 -33.64 -32.37 17.17
N GLY A 12 -32.83 -31.93 18.12
CA GLY A 12 -31.97 -30.76 17.97
C GLY A 12 -30.77 -31.10 17.08
N VAL A 13 -30.67 -30.47 15.91
CA VAL A 13 -29.45 -30.45 15.11
C VAL A 13 -28.62 -29.23 15.53
N GLY A 14 -27.68 -29.46 16.45
CA GLY A 14 -26.63 -28.50 16.79
C GLY A 14 -25.59 -28.41 15.67
N GLY A 15 -25.89 -27.64 14.63
CA GLY A 15 -24.91 -27.25 13.62
C GLY A 15 -24.11 -26.06 14.10
N GLY A 16 -22.83 -26.26 14.42
CA GLY A 16 -21.88 -25.19 14.78
C GLY A 16 -21.72 -24.16 13.65
N GLY A 17 -22.54 -23.11 13.67
CA GLY A 17 -22.54 -22.04 12.68
C GLY A 17 -21.35 -21.09 12.87
N GLY A 18 -20.22 -21.38 12.22
CA GLY A 18 -19.09 -20.46 12.15
C GLY A 18 -19.43 -19.12 11.49
N ASP A 19 -18.75 -18.04 11.89
CA ASP A 19 -18.99 -16.70 11.35
C ASP A 19 -18.91 -16.62 9.81
N PRO A 20 -19.81 -15.84 9.16
CA PRO A 20 -19.77 -15.57 7.72
C PRO A 20 -18.37 -15.12 7.24
N TRP A 21 -17.99 -15.49 6.02
CA TRP A 21 -16.63 -15.27 5.51
C TRP A 21 -16.29 -13.79 5.31
N GLU A 22 -17.29 -12.96 5.04
CA GLU A 22 -17.19 -11.52 4.87
C GLU A 22 -16.58 -10.86 6.11
N TYR A 23 -17.00 -11.31 7.31
CA TYR A 23 -16.42 -10.83 8.55
C TYR A 23 -14.96 -11.23 8.70
N LYS A 24 -14.59 -12.46 8.31
CA LYS A 24 -13.20 -12.93 8.37
C LYS A 24 -12.31 -12.23 7.34
N LEU A 25 -12.85 -11.88 6.16
CA LEU A 25 -12.10 -11.30 5.04
C LEU A 25 -12.26 -9.79 4.87
N ARG A 26 -13.01 -9.10 5.75
CA ARG A 26 -13.26 -7.64 5.68
C ARG A 26 -12.04 -6.76 5.40
N LYS A 27 -10.88 -7.11 5.94
CA LYS A 27 -9.62 -6.38 5.73
C LYS A 27 -9.19 -6.41 4.25
N TYR A 28 -9.42 -7.52 3.57
CA TYR A 28 -9.12 -7.69 2.15
C TYR A 28 -10.17 -7.03 1.26
N LEU A 29 -11.44 -7.10 1.64
CA LEU A 29 -12.53 -6.41 0.94
C LEU A 29 -12.31 -4.90 0.94
N LEU A 30 -11.93 -4.33 2.10
CA LEU A 30 -11.60 -2.92 2.21
C LEU A 30 -10.42 -2.54 1.31
N LEU A 31 -9.37 -3.38 1.28
CA LEU A 31 -8.19 -3.16 0.45
C LEU A 31 -8.50 -3.24 -1.05
N LEU A 32 -9.36 -4.17 -1.47
CA LEU A 32 -9.79 -4.31 -2.86
C LEU A 32 -10.65 -3.12 -3.31
N ALA A 33 -11.65 -2.73 -2.53
CA ALA A 33 -12.50 -1.57 -2.84
C ALA A 33 -11.70 -0.26 -2.86
N THR A 34 -10.73 -0.12 -1.95
CA THR A 34 -9.77 0.99 -1.92
C THR A 34 -8.95 1.05 -3.22
N LEU A 35 -8.47 -0.11 -3.69
CA LEU A 35 -7.73 -0.21 -4.95
C LEU A 35 -8.59 0.22 -6.14
N VAL A 36 -9.78 -0.36 -6.26
CA VAL A 36 -10.69 -0.11 -7.38
C VAL A 36 -11.05 1.37 -7.41
N ALA A 37 -11.44 1.96 -6.27
CA ALA A 37 -11.72 3.38 -6.16
C ALA A 37 -10.53 4.25 -6.64
N THR A 38 -9.29 3.88 -6.32
CA THR A 38 -8.09 4.61 -6.76
C THR A 38 -7.96 4.62 -8.27
N VAL A 39 -8.01 3.43 -8.89
CA VAL A 39 -7.73 3.30 -10.32
C VAL A 39 -8.86 3.85 -11.18
N THR A 40 -10.11 3.71 -10.75
CA THR A 40 -11.27 4.24 -11.48
C THR A 40 -11.38 5.76 -11.36
N TYR A 41 -10.94 6.33 -10.23
CA TYR A 41 -10.89 7.78 -10.07
C TYR A 41 -9.87 8.41 -11.02
N GLY A 42 -8.64 7.89 -11.07
CA GLY A 42 -7.60 8.36 -11.99
C GLY A 42 -8.00 8.19 -13.47
N ALA A 43 -8.63 7.06 -13.80
CA ALA A 43 -9.10 6.76 -15.16
C ALA A 43 -10.26 7.67 -15.63
N ALA A 44 -11.04 8.23 -14.71
CA ALA A 44 -12.14 9.14 -15.07
C ALA A 44 -11.63 10.48 -15.60
N PHE A 45 -10.45 10.92 -15.18
CA PHE A 45 -9.86 12.20 -15.59
C PHE A 45 -8.92 12.06 -16.80
N ASN A 46 -8.47 10.83 -17.08
CA ASN A 46 -7.63 10.47 -18.22
C ASN A 46 -8.32 9.37 -19.03
N PRO A 47 -9.32 9.71 -19.86
CA PRO A 47 -10.09 8.71 -20.59
C PRO A 47 -9.22 7.97 -21.61
N PRO A 48 -9.55 6.71 -21.93
CA PRO A 48 -8.82 5.91 -22.91
C PRO A 48 -8.90 6.58 -24.28
N GLY A 49 -7.74 6.71 -24.94
CA GLY A 49 -7.65 7.45 -26.21
C GLY A 49 -7.33 8.93 -26.04
N GLY A 50 -7.24 9.44 -24.81
CA GLY A 50 -6.88 10.84 -24.57
C GLY A 50 -8.02 11.81 -24.82
N VAL A 51 -7.66 13.09 -24.83
CA VAL A 51 -8.58 14.23 -24.98
C VAL A 51 -8.13 15.14 -26.11
N TRP A 52 -9.08 15.80 -26.75
CA TRP A 52 -8.80 16.75 -27.82
C TRP A 52 -7.97 17.93 -27.33
N GLN A 53 -6.97 18.35 -28.11
CA GLN A 53 -6.17 19.54 -27.81
C GLN A 53 -6.73 20.81 -28.49
N GLY A 54 -7.41 20.66 -29.62
CA GLY A 54 -8.07 21.75 -30.34
C GLY A 54 -9.58 21.81 -30.12
N ALA A 55 -10.15 23.01 -30.18
CA ALA A 55 -11.59 23.22 -30.23
C ALA A 55 -12.08 23.33 -31.68
N ASP A 56 -13.27 22.83 -31.97
CA ASP A 56 -13.92 22.98 -33.26
C ASP A 56 -15.40 23.36 -33.07
N PRO A 57 -15.75 24.65 -33.30
CA PRO A 57 -17.10 25.13 -33.07
C PRO A 57 -18.13 24.59 -34.06
N ALA A 58 -17.72 24.06 -35.22
CA ALA A 58 -18.67 23.53 -36.22
C ALA A 58 -19.33 22.21 -35.77
N ILE A 59 -18.63 21.44 -34.92
CA ILE A 59 -19.09 20.16 -34.37
C ILE A 59 -19.26 20.20 -32.84
N GLU A 60 -19.34 21.40 -32.25
CA GLU A 60 -19.41 21.63 -30.79
C GLU A 60 -18.33 20.90 -29.97
N ARG A 61 -17.14 20.73 -30.56
CA ARG A 61 -16.00 20.06 -29.90
C ARG A 61 -15.20 21.07 -29.09
N LEU A 62 -15.09 20.84 -27.79
CA LEU A 62 -14.21 21.62 -26.93
C LEU A 62 -12.87 20.93 -26.69
N THR A 63 -11.81 21.71 -26.52
CA THR A 63 -10.54 21.19 -25.99
C THR A 63 -10.81 20.46 -24.68
N GLY A 64 -10.21 19.29 -24.47
CA GLY A 64 -10.42 18.47 -23.27
C GLY A 64 -11.59 17.50 -23.34
N ASP A 65 -12.38 17.50 -24.42
CA ASP A 65 -13.40 16.47 -24.66
C ASP A 65 -12.71 15.11 -24.95
N PRO A 66 -13.23 13.98 -24.43
CA PRO A 66 -12.67 12.65 -24.70
C PRO A 66 -12.76 12.29 -26.18
N ILE A 67 -11.63 11.98 -26.84
CA ILE A 67 -11.59 11.66 -28.27
C ILE A 67 -12.45 10.43 -28.60
N ILE A 68 -12.47 9.46 -27.69
CA ILE A 68 -13.25 8.24 -27.82
C ILE A 68 -14.77 8.49 -27.90
N ARG A 69 -15.26 9.63 -27.41
CA ARG A 69 -16.68 10.01 -27.47
C ARG A 69 -17.14 10.21 -28.91
N GLU A 70 -16.34 10.92 -29.72
CA GLU A 70 -16.63 11.18 -31.13
C GLU A 70 -16.28 10.00 -32.01
N THR A 71 -15.11 9.41 -31.81
CA THR A 71 -14.63 8.29 -32.64
C THR A 71 -15.40 6.99 -32.42
N SER A 72 -15.94 6.76 -31.22
CA SER A 72 -16.66 5.53 -30.87
C SER A 72 -17.61 5.73 -29.67
N TYR A 73 -18.73 6.42 -29.91
CA TYR A 73 -19.68 6.80 -28.86
C TYR A 73 -20.17 5.63 -27.97
N ARG A 74 -20.48 4.46 -28.54
CA ARG A 74 -20.93 3.28 -27.77
C ARG A 74 -19.85 2.78 -26.79
N ARG A 75 -18.59 2.79 -27.23
CA ARG A 75 -17.44 2.37 -26.44
C ARG A 75 -17.15 3.36 -25.31
N TYR A 76 -17.26 4.66 -25.61
CA TYR A 76 -17.19 5.71 -24.61
C TYR A 76 -18.23 5.52 -23.51
N LEU A 77 -19.51 5.32 -23.87
CA LEU A 77 -20.57 5.11 -22.87
C LEU A 77 -20.32 3.87 -22.02
N ALA A 78 -19.93 2.75 -22.63
CA ALA A 78 -19.60 1.52 -21.91
C ALA A 78 -18.45 1.73 -20.90
N PHE A 79 -17.37 2.40 -21.32
CA PHE A 79 -16.27 2.74 -20.43
C PHE A 79 -16.72 3.68 -19.31
N PHE A 80 -17.38 4.79 -19.66
CA PHE A 80 -17.75 5.85 -18.73
C PHE A 80 -18.68 5.36 -17.63
N TYR A 81 -19.78 4.70 -17.98
CA TYR A 81 -20.75 4.21 -17.00
C TYR A 81 -20.18 3.09 -16.14
N SER A 82 -19.42 2.16 -16.73
CA SER A 82 -18.81 1.06 -15.98
C SER A 82 -17.74 1.58 -15.02
N ASN A 83 -16.88 2.51 -15.45
CA ASN A 83 -15.84 3.08 -14.60
C ASN A 83 -16.44 3.91 -13.44
N ALA A 84 -17.48 4.70 -13.71
CA ALA A 84 -18.19 5.45 -12.67
C ALA A 84 -18.93 4.54 -11.68
N THR A 85 -19.58 3.47 -12.16
CA THR A 85 -20.24 2.48 -11.30
C THR A 85 -19.22 1.79 -10.41
N ALA A 86 -18.08 1.36 -10.95
CA ALA A 86 -17.00 0.74 -10.18
C ALA A 86 -16.50 1.69 -9.09
N PHE A 87 -16.22 2.96 -9.43
CA PHE A 87 -15.82 3.96 -8.44
C PHE A 87 -16.83 4.10 -7.29
N ALA A 88 -18.10 4.32 -7.61
CA ALA A 88 -19.14 4.54 -6.61
C ALA A 88 -19.46 3.29 -5.78
N SER A 89 -19.57 2.13 -6.42
CA SER A 89 -19.81 0.86 -5.73
C SER A 89 -18.65 0.50 -4.80
N SER A 90 -17.40 0.77 -5.19
CA SER A 90 -16.24 0.67 -4.31
C SER A 90 -16.34 1.57 -3.07
N LEU A 91 -16.76 2.83 -3.19
CA LEU A 91 -16.99 3.69 -2.03
C LEU A 91 -18.10 3.15 -1.13
N VAL A 92 -19.18 2.60 -1.70
CA VAL A 92 -20.25 1.96 -0.96
C VAL A 92 -19.76 0.70 -0.23
N VAL A 93 -18.93 -0.14 -0.87
CA VAL A 93 -18.30 -1.30 -0.22
C VAL A 93 -17.45 -0.86 0.96
N ILE A 94 -16.64 0.20 0.82
CA ILE A 94 -15.85 0.76 1.91
C ILE A 94 -16.76 1.13 3.10
N VAL A 95 -17.82 1.89 2.85
CA VAL A 95 -18.76 2.33 3.90
C VAL A 95 -19.49 1.13 4.52
N LEU A 96 -20.02 0.20 3.74
CA LEU A 96 -20.71 -0.99 4.23
C LEU A 96 -19.80 -1.87 5.07
N VAL A 97 -18.54 -2.07 4.67
CA VAL A 97 -17.55 -2.83 5.46
C VAL A 97 -17.22 -2.12 6.77
N LEU A 98 -17.14 -0.78 6.77
CA LEU A 98 -16.96 0.01 8.00
C LEU A 98 -18.17 -0.13 8.94
N ILE A 99 -19.40 -0.04 8.44
CA ILE A 99 -20.63 -0.24 9.22
C ILE A 99 -20.71 -1.66 9.78
N LEU A 100 -20.50 -2.67 8.93
CA LEU A 100 -20.51 -4.09 9.33
C LEU A 100 -19.49 -4.38 10.43
N SER A 101 -18.33 -3.72 10.36
CA SER A 101 -17.30 -3.86 11.39
C SER A 101 -17.79 -3.34 12.74
N VAL A 102 -18.51 -2.21 12.75
CA VAL A 102 -19.09 -1.62 13.98
C VAL A 102 -20.26 -2.46 14.51
N LEU A 103 -21.14 -2.92 13.61
CA LEU A 103 -22.25 -3.81 13.98
C LEU A 103 -21.77 -5.11 14.63
N HIS A 104 -20.70 -5.70 14.10
CA HIS A 104 -20.13 -6.91 14.66
C HIS A 104 -19.54 -6.69 16.05
N GLU A 105 -18.81 -5.58 16.23
CA GLU A 105 -18.25 -5.19 17.54
C GLU A 105 -19.36 -4.91 18.58
N ALA A 106 -20.50 -4.37 18.15
CA ALA A 106 -21.69 -4.18 18.99
C ALA A 106 -22.34 -5.49 19.45
N GLN A 107 -22.46 -6.44 18.52
CA GLN A 107 -23.13 -7.71 18.76
C GLN A 107 -22.31 -8.62 19.67
N GLU A 108 -20.98 -8.54 19.60
CA GLU A 108 -20.09 -9.25 20.53
C GLU A 108 -20.23 -8.75 21.99
N GLN A 109 -20.62 -7.48 22.17
CA GLN A 109 -20.87 -6.88 23.49
C GLN A 109 -22.28 -7.20 24.04
N ALA A 110 -23.26 -7.42 23.16
CA ALA A 110 -24.65 -7.72 23.51
C ALA A 110 -24.95 -9.23 23.61
N ALA A 111 -23.93 -10.08 23.69
CA ALA A 111 -24.03 -11.55 23.67
C ALA A 111 -24.64 -12.18 24.94
N GLY A 112 -25.67 -11.55 25.52
CA GLY A 112 -26.56 -12.11 26.54
C GLY A 112 -28.00 -12.29 26.07
N THR A 113 -28.34 -11.94 24.82
CA THR A 113 -29.73 -12.08 24.32
C THR A 113 -29.72 -12.60 22.89
N ASP A 114 -30.41 -13.73 22.67
CA ASP A 114 -30.59 -14.39 21.37
C ASP A 114 -31.27 -13.46 20.36
N ARG A 115 -30.48 -12.65 19.66
CA ARG A 115 -30.98 -11.79 18.57
C ARG A 115 -30.62 -12.41 17.22
N GLN A 116 -31.67 -12.76 16.47
CA GLN A 116 -31.63 -13.22 15.09
C GLN A 116 -30.61 -12.42 14.25
N ARG A 117 -29.61 -13.11 13.69
CA ARG A 117 -28.56 -12.53 12.84
C ARG A 117 -29.19 -12.01 11.54
N SER A 118 -29.43 -10.70 11.42
CA SER A 118 -29.94 -10.13 10.15
C SER A 118 -28.90 -10.30 9.04
N LEU A 119 -29.18 -11.20 8.09
CA LEU A 119 -28.32 -11.48 6.93
C LEU A 119 -28.43 -10.42 5.83
N ALA A 120 -29.32 -9.43 5.96
CA ALA A 120 -29.62 -8.46 4.91
C ALA A 120 -28.40 -7.58 4.53
N PRO A 121 -27.61 -7.00 5.45
CA PRO A 121 -26.46 -6.16 5.09
C PRO A 121 -25.35 -6.93 4.35
N LEU A 122 -25.18 -8.22 4.67
CA LEU A 122 -24.21 -9.08 4.00
C LEU A 122 -24.63 -9.42 2.57
N ARG A 123 -25.93 -9.65 2.33
CA ARG A 123 -26.46 -9.86 0.97
C ARG A 123 -26.26 -8.62 0.11
N ILE A 124 -26.54 -7.43 0.66
CA ILE A 124 -26.31 -6.16 -0.02
C ILE A 124 -24.82 -6.00 -0.36
N LEU A 125 -23.93 -6.25 0.60
CA LEU A 125 -22.49 -6.18 0.36
C LEU A 125 -22.04 -7.09 -0.81
N ARG A 126 -22.52 -8.34 -0.86
CA ARG A 126 -22.18 -9.26 -1.97
C ARG A 126 -22.63 -8.74 -3.33
N VAL A 127 -23.87 -8.25 -3.42
CA VAL A 127 -24.42 -7.71 -4.67
C VAL A 127 -23.58 -6.52 -5.14
N VAL A 128 -23.26 -5.58 -4.22
CA VAL A 128 -22.44 -4.42 -4.56
C VAL A 128 -21.03 -4.82 -4.97
N MET A 129 -20.41 -5.83 -4.34
CA MET A 129 -19.09 -6.32 -4.73
C MET A 129 -19.07 -6.99 -6.12
N VAL A 130 -20.11 -7.75 -6.47
CA VAL A 130 -20.21 -8.36 -7.81
C VAL A 130 -20.44 -7.27 -8.86
N LEU A 131 -21.30 -6.29 -8.55
CA LEU A 131 -21.49 -5.12 -9.40
C LEU A 131 -20.17 -4.36 -9.60
N ASP A 132 -19.40 -4.13 -8.54
CA ASP A 132 -18.09 -3.47 -8.59
C ASP A 132 -17.12 -4.21 -9.51
N LEU A 133 -17.00 -5.53 -9.35
CA LEU A 133 -16.14 -6.38 -10.18
C LEU A 133 -16.54 -6.36 -11.66
N LEU A 134 -17.84 -6.56 -11.96
CA LEU A 134 -18.35 -6.52 -13.34
C LEU A 134 -18.17 -5.14 -13.97
N SER A 135 -18.38 -4.07 -13.20
CA SER A 135 -18.17 -2.69 -13.64
C SER A 135 -16.69 -2.42 -13.94
N LEU A 136 -15.77 -2.89 -13.09
CA LEU A 136 -14.33 -2.79 -13.33
C LEU A 136 -13.91 -3.53 -14.60
N MET A 137 -14.40 -4.75 -14.79
CA MET A 137 -14.13 -5.57 -15.98
C MET A 137 -14.70 -4.92 -17.25
N GLY A 138 -15.92 -4.39 -17.19
CA GLY A 138 -16.56 -3.68 -18.29
C GLY A 138 -15.80 -2.41 -18.68
N ALA A 139 -15.34 -1.64 -17.69
CA ALA A 139 -14.51 -0.46 -17.92
C ALA A 139 -13.17 -0.84 -18.58
N TYR A 140 -12.50 -1.88 -18.08
CA TYR A 140 -11.23 -2.34 -18.65
C TYR A 140 -11.39 -2.83 -20.10
N ALA A 141 -12.41 -3.65 -20.37
CA ALA A 141 -12.71 -4.13 -21.72
C ALA A 141 -12.94 -2.95 -22.67
N ALA A 142 -13.91 -2.10 -22.34
CA ALA A 142 -14.24 -0.94 -23.16
C ALA A 142 -13.05 0.01 -23.32
N GLY A 143 -12.20 0.18 -22.31
CA GLY A 143 -11.04 1.06 -22.41
C GLY A 143 -9.87 0.50 -23.23
N THR A 144 -9.69 -0.82 -23.30
CA THR A 144 -8.54 -1.46 -23.96
C THR A 144 -8.74 -1.81 -25.43
N PHE A 145 -9.98 -1.82 -25.96
CA PHE A 145 -10.27 -2.21 -27.35
C PHE A 145 -9.61 -1.32 -28.41
N ARG A 146 -8.43 -1.66 -28.93
CA ARG A 146 -7.78 -0.84 -29.97
C ARG A 146 -8.07 -1.34 -31.38
N ASP A 147 -8.07 -2.65 -31.53
CA ASP A 147 -8.26 -3.37 -32.77
C ASP A 147 -9.11 -4.62 -32.54
N ARG A 148 -9.47 -5.32 -33.61
CA ARG A 148 -10.30 -6.52 -33.52
C ARG A 148 -9.64 -7.59 -32.63
N LEU A 149 -8.33 -7.76 -32.73
CA LEU A 149 -7.59 -8.76 -31.93
C LEU A 149 -7.67 -8.45 -30.44
N THR A 150 -7.29 -7.26 -30.00
CA THR A 150 -7.34 -6.89 -28.56
C THR A 150 -8.78 -6.91 -28.04
N ALA A 151 -9.75 -6.48 -28.85
CA ALA A 151 -11.15 -6.52 -28.45
C ALA A 151 -11.68 -7.95 -28.26
N THR A 152 -11.41 -8.84 -29.21
CA THR A 152 -11.79 -10.25 -29.11
C THR A 152 -11.07 -10.92 -27.93
N TYR A 153 -9.76 -10.71 -27.80
CA TYR A 153 -8.96 -11.31 -26.74
C TYR A 153 -9.43 -10.89 -25.33
N SER A 154 -9.56 -9.59 -25.07
CA SER A 154 -10.06 -9.07 -23.78
C SER A 154 -11.49 -9.55 -23.48
N SER A 155 -12.37 -9.54 -24.48
CA SER A 155 -13.76 -9.99 -24.29
C SER A 155 -13.86 -11.48 -23.96
N VAL A 156 -13.09 -12.33 -24.67
CA VAL A 156 -13.07 -13.77 -24.44
C VAL A 156 -12.54 -14.10 -23.05
N LEU A 157 -11.43 -13.50 -22.64
CA LEU A 157 -10.86 -13.74 -21.31
C LEU A 157 -11.80 -13.29 -20.19
N LEU A 158 -12.41 -12.11 -20.32
CA LEU A 158 -13.33 -11.59 -19.30
C LEU A 158 -14.65 -12.37 -19.26
N ALA A 159 -15.17 -12.80 -20.42
CA ALA A 159 -16.30 -13.73 -20.48
C ALA A 159 -15.96 -15.06 -19.78
N GLY A 160 -14.74 -15.57 -19.97
CA GLY A 160 -14.23 -16.73 -19.26
C GLY A 160 -14.27 -16.57 -17.73
N VAL A 161 -13.92 -15.39 -17.20
CA VAL A 161 -14.04 -15.10 -15.76
C VAL A 161 -15.51 -15.11 -15.30
N VAL A 162 -16.41 -14.52 -16.07
CA VAL A 162 -17.86 -14.52 -15.75
C VAL A 162 -18.41 -15.94 -15.76
N ILE A 163 -18.07 -16.74 -16.77
CA ILE A 163 -18.46 -18.16 -16.87
C ILE A 163 -17.89 -18.94 -15.68
N TYR A 164 -16.62 -18.74 -15.34
CA TYR A 164 -16.00 -19.36 -14.16
C TYR A 164 -16.76 -19.04 -12.86
N LEU A 165 -17.15 -17.78 -12.67
CA LEU A 165 -17.98 -17.37 -11.53
C LEU A 165 -19.36 -18.03 -11.56
N LEU A 166 -20.05 -18.04 -12.70
CA LEU A 166 -21.36 -18.65 -12.86
C LEU A 166 -21.31 -20.16 -12.56
N VAL A 167 -20.36 -20.89 -13.16
CA VAL A 167 -20.15 -22.31 -12.92
C VAL A 167 -19.92 -22.58 -11.44
N HIS A 168 -19.05 -21.80 -10.78
CA HIS A 168 -18.82 -21.98 -9.35
C HIS A 168 -20.02 -21.63 -8.47
N THR A 169 -20.81 -20.62 -8.82
CA THR A 169 -22.06 -20.30 -8.10
C THR A 169 -23.09 -21.41 -8.25
N VAL A 170 -23.26 -21.97 -9.45
CA VAL A 170 -24.19 -23.09 -9.72
C VAL A 170 -23.73 -24.36 -9.02
N LEU A 171 -22.44 -24.69 -9.09
CA LEU A 171 -21.86 -25.86 -8.41
C LEU A 171 -22.02 -25.77 -6.89
N ALA A 172 -21.93 -24.55 -6.32
CA ALA A 172 -22.13 -24.30 -4.89
C ALA A 172 -23.60 -24.29 -4.45
N SER A 173 -24.54 -24.18 -5.39
CA SER A 173 -26.00 -24.21 -5.19
C SER A 173 -26.63 -25.58 -5.42
N CYS A 174 -25.91 -26.53 -6.03
CA CYS A 174 -26.37 -27.91 -6.13
C CYS A 174 -26.31 -28.58 -4.74
N PRO A 175 -27.36 -29.30 -4.30
CA PRO A 175 -27.29 -30.09 -3.07
C PRO A 175 -26.20 -31.14 -3.25
N ALA A 176 -25.21 -31.13 -2.35
CA ALA A 176 -24.17 -32.15 -2.35
C ALA A 176 -24.85 -33.52 -2.26
N ALA A 177 -24.53 -34.41 -3.19
CA ALA A 177 -24.89 -35.82 -3.06
C ALA A 177 -24.36 -36.33 -1.70
N PRO A 178 -25.10 -37.22 -1.00
CA PRO A 178 -24.63 -37.77 0.26
C PRO A 178 -23.24 -38.36 0.02
N ALA A 179 -22.27 -37.89 0.80
CA ALA A 179 -20.94 -38.45 0.76
C ALA A 179 -21.07 -39.98 1.00
N PRO A 180 -20.36 -40.82 0.23
CA PRO A 180 -20.25 -42.22 0.60
C PRO A 180 -19.75 -42.29 2.05
N PRO A 181 -20.25 -43.24 2.86
CA PRO A 181 -19.85 -43.37 4.25
C PRO A 181 -18.33 -43.39 4.29
N ASP A 182 -17.77 -42.51 5.13
CA ASP A 182 -16.33 -42.40 5.36
C ASP A 182 -15.82 -43.83 5.61
N GLU A 183 -15.14 -44.42 4.62
CA GLU A 183 -14.26 -45.53 4.90
C GLU A 183 -13.19 -44.95 5.81
N GLU A 184 -13.28 -45.31 7.09
CA GLU A 184 -12.22 -45.09 8.07
C GLU A 184 -10.92 -45.63 7.47
N GLU A 185 -10.17 -44.74 6.82
CA GLU A 185 -8.79 -44.97 6.45
C GLU A 185 -8.03 -45.15 7.76
N LYS A 186 -7.93 -46.42 8.16
CA LYS A 186 -7.00 -46.91 9.18
C LYS A 186 -5.57 -46.70 8.67
N ASP A 187 -5.11 -45.46 8.71
CA ASP A 187 -3.69 -45.18 8.74
C ASP A 187 -3.39 -44.29 9.95
N GLY A 188 -2.84 -44.97 10.96
CA GLY A 188 -2.53 -44.45 12.29
C GLY A 188 -1.41 -43.42 12.29
N ASN A 189 -1.68 -42.22 11.77
CA ASN A 189 -0.96 -41.02 12.16
C ASN A 189 -1.94 -39.84 12.19
N GLY A 190 -2.75 -39.78 13.26
CA GLY A 190 -3.65 -38.68 13.50
C GLY A 190 -2.85 -37.38 13.58
N SER A 191 -2.91 -36.56 12.53
CA SER A 191 -2.29 -35.23 12.56
C SER A 191 -2.82 -34.51 13.80
N SER A 192 -1.94 -34.19 14.75
CA SER A 192 -2.39 -33.58 16.00
C SER A 192 -3.18 -32.30 15.69
N ALA A 193 -4.11 -31.89 16.56
CA ALA A 193 -4.84 -30.64 16.39
C ALA A 193 -3.90 -29.43 16.15
N ALA A 194 -2.67 -29.49 16.66
CA ALA A 194 -1.62 -28.51 16.43
C ALA A 194 -1.09 -28.49 14.99
N GLU A 195 -1.00 -29.63 14.30
CA GLU A 195 -0.56 -29.70 12.89
C GLU A 195 -1.59 -29.11 11.93
N LYS A 196 -2.88 -29.39 12.17
CA LYS A 196 -3.98 -28.75 11.42
C LYS A 196 -4.01 -27.24 11.66
N GLU A 197 -3.83 -26.79 12.91
CA GLU A 197 -3.78 -25.37 13.24
C GLU A 197 -2.57 -24.66 12.61
N GLU A 198 -1.40 -25.31 12.55
CA GLU A 198 -0.20 -24.78 11.92
C GLU A 198 -0.34 -24.69 10.39
N ALA A 199 -0.93 -25.71 9.76
CA ALA A 199 -1.25 -25.71 8.34
C ALA A 199 -2.25 -24.59 7.97
N GLU A 200 -3.30 -24.39 8.78
CA GLU A 200 -4.27 -23.31 8.60
C GLU A 200 -3.60 -21.92 8.77
N LYS A 201 -2.71 -21.76 9.75
CA LYS A 201 -1.89 -20.55 9.91
C LYS A 201 -1.00 -20.29 8.69
N LYS A 202 -0.36 -21.32 8.11
CA LYS A 202 0.48 -21.17 6.91
C LYS A 202 -0.35 -20.77 5.68
N MET A 203 -1.49 -21.43 5.45
CA MET A 203 -2.45 -21.10 4.39
C MET A 203 -2.97 -19.67 4.51
N THR A 204 -3.37 -19.24 5.71
CA THR A 204 -3.84 -17.86 5.94
C THR A 204 -2.73 -16.82 5.77
N LYS A 205 -1.47 -17.13 6.12
CA LYS A 205 -0.31 -16.27 5.85
C LYS A 205 -0.07 -16.11 4.34
N LEU A 206 -0.08 -17.20 3.59
CA LEU A 206 0.11 -17.22 2.13
C LEU A 206 -1.01 -16.42 1.42
N ARG A 207 -2.26 -16.62 1.83
CA ARG A 207 -3.41 -15.85 1.31
C ARG A 207 -3.20 -14.33 1.40
N LYS A 208 -2.60 -13.82 2.49
CA LYS A 208 -2.38 -12.36 2.65
C LYS A 208 -1.39 -11.82 1.62
N VAL A 209 -0.32 -12.58 1.39
CA VAL A 209 0.75 -12.25 0.45
C VAL A 209 0.22 -12.24 -0.97
N LEU A 210 -0.49 -13.30 -1.34
CA LEU A 210 -1.07 -13.45 -2.68
C LEU A 210 -2.14 -12.41 -2.98
N MET A 211 -2.97 -12.06 -1.99
CA MET A 211 -3.95 -10.99 -2.15
C MET A 211 -3.26 -9.65 -2.44
N LEU A 212 -2.18 -9.33 -1.71
CA LEU A 212 -1.43 -8.08 -1.93
C LEU A 212 -0.77 -8.04 -3.31
N LEU A 213 -0.18 -9.14 -3.75
CA LEU A 213 0.41 -9.28 -5.08
C LEU A 213 -0.64 -9.12 -6.19
N ALA A 214 -1.78 -9.81 -6.07
CA ALA A 214 -2.83 -9.77 -7.07
C ALA A 214 -3.50 -8.39 -7.14
N THR A 215 -3.78 -7.77 -5.99
CA THR A 215 -4.28 -6.38 -5.92
C THR A 215 -3.30 -5.42 -6.63
N PHE A 216 -2.00 -5.55 -6.39
CA PHE A 216 -0.98 -4.76 -7.08
C PHE A 216 -1.00 -4.97 -8.59
N ALA A 217 -1.05 -6.22 -9.04
CA ALA A 217 -1.05 -6.53 -10.46
C ALA A 217 -2.32 -6.01 -11.15
N VAL A 218 -3.50 -6.14 -10.52
CA VAL A 218 -4.75 -5.57 -11.03
C VAL A 218 -4.66 -4.06 -11.20
N SER A 219 -4.14 -3.32 -10.22
CA SER A 219 -4.10 -1.85 -10.35
C SER A 219 -3.14 -1.38 -11.43
N VAL A 220 -1.94 -1.96 -11.47
CA VAL A 220 -0.91 -1.59 -12.43
C VAL A 220 -1.37 -1.91 -13.86
N THR A 221 -1.94 -3.10 -14.06
CA THR A 221 -2.43 -3.54 -15.38
C THR A 221 -3.70 -2.80 -15.80
N TYR A 222 -4.57 -2.40 -14.88
CA TYR A 222 -5.73 -1.55 -15.18
C TYR A 222 -5.29 -0.18 -15.70
N VAL A 223 -4.47 0.55 -14.93
CA VAL A 223 -4.01 1.90 -15.29
C VAL A 223 -3.23 1.89 -16.61
N SER A 224 -2.34 0.91 -16.79
CA SER A 224 -1.55 0.78 -18.01
C SER A 224 -2.28 0.13 -19.19
N GLY A 225 -3.43 -0.52 -18.98
CA GLY A 225 -4.28 -0.99 -20.08
C GLY A 225 -5.05 0.17 -20.70
N LEU A 226 -5.51 1.11 -19.89
CA LEU A 226 -6.24 2.28 -20.35
C LEU A 226 -5.31 3.30 -21.04
N SER A 227 -4.08 3.42 -20.53
CA SER A 227 -3.01 4.25 -21.09
C SER A 227 -2.15 3.44 -22.08
N ALA A 228 -2.07 3.83 -23.35
CA ALA A 228 -1.17 3.12 -24.28
C ALA A 228 0.27 3.59 -24.08
N PRO A 229 1.28 2.70 -24.16
CA PRO A 229 2.68 3.10 -24.22
C PRO A 229 2.88 4.07 -25.39
N GLY A 230 3.57 5.19 -25.15
CA GLY A 230 3.77 6.24 -26.15
C GLY A 230 2.57 7.19 -26.35
N GLY A 231 1.41 6.92 -25.77
CA GLY A 231 0.24 7.80 -25.82
C GLY A 231 -0.68 7.60 -27.03
N PHE A 232 -1.49 8.62 -27.32
CA PHE A 232 -2.51 8.63 -28.37
C PHE A 232 -2.32 9.84 -29.28
N TRP A 233 -2.70 9.67 -30.55
CA TRP A 233 -2.78 10.79 -31.50
C TRP A 233 -3.83 11.79 -31.01
N ALA A 234 -3.42 13.05 -30.89
CA ALA A 234 -4.26 14.14 -30.42
C ALA A 234 -5.08 14.80 -31.53
N ASP A 235 -4.62 14.72 -32.77
CA ASP A 235 -5.24 15.28 -33.97
C ASP A 235 -5.13 14.31 -35.16
N ASP A 236 -5.67 14.73 -36.30
CA ASP A 236 -5.67 14.01 -37.57
C ASP A 236 -4.54 14.46 -38.51
N ALA A 237 -3.58 15.25 -37.99
CA ALA A 237 -2.44 15.69 -38.77
C ALA A 237 -1.60 14.49 -39.24
N GLY A 238 -1.00 14.60 -40.43
CA GLY A 238 -0.17 13.52 -40.99
C GLY A 238 -0.94 12.27 -41.44
N GLY A 239 -2.28 12.33 -41.53
CA GLY A 239 -3.12 11.19 -41.96
C GLY A 239 -3.40 10.17 -40.85
N HIS A 240 -3.09 10.52 -39.60
CA HIS A 240 -3.36 9.68 -38.43
C HIS A 240 -4.82 9.80 -37.97
N LYS A 241 -5.27 8.83 -37.19
CA LYS A 241 -6.63 8.83 -36.62
C LYS A 241 -6.55 9.24 -35.14
N PRO A 242 -7.22 10.33 -34.72
CA PRO A 242 -7.28 10.76 -33.34
C PRO A 242 -7.72 9.64 -32.39
N GLY A 243 -7.10 9.58 -31.21
CA GLY A 243 -7.42 8.61 -30.15
C GLY A 243 -6.92 7.18 -30.40
N VAL A 244 -6.29 6.94 -31.55
CA VAL A 244 -5.54 5.72 -31.82
C VAL A 244 -4.16 5.81 -31.15
N ALA A 245 -3.67 4.68 -30.63
CA ALA A 245 -2.36 4.61 -30.00
C ALA A 245 -1.26 4.94 -31.01
N ILE A 246 -0.28 5.75 -30.59
CA ILE A 246 0.76 6.28 -31.48
C ILE A 246 1.59 5.18 -32.13
N LEU A 247 1.91 4.13 -31.37
CA LEU A 247 2.73 3.01 -31.85
C LEU A 247 2.01 2.06 -32.82
N ARG A 248 0.76 2.32 -33.17
CA ARG A 248 -0.05 1.45 -34.03
C ARG A 248 0.24 1.71 -35.50
N GLY A 249 0.36 0.65 -36.29
CA GLY A 249 0.50 0.72 -37.74
C GLY A 249 1.90 1.04 -38.25
N GLY A 250 2.89 1.16 -37.34
CA GLY A 250 4.30 1.39 -37.66
C GLY A 250 5.23 0.25 -37.21
N PRO A 251 6.56 0.48 -37.14
CA PRO A 251 7.57 -0.51 -36.74
C PRO A 251 7.36 -1.09 -35.33
N HIS A 252 6.64 -0.38 -34.47
CA HIS A 252 6.37 -0.76 -33.08
C HIS A 252 5.02 -1.44 -32.86
N ASP A 253 4.23 -1.70 -33.91
CA ASP A 253 2.87 -2.26 -33.80
C ASP A 253 2.86 -3.66 -33.14
N ALA A 254 3.83 -4.51 -33.47
CA ALA A 254 3.99 -5.83 -32.87
C ALA A 254 4.25 -5.75 -31.36
N ARG A 255 5.06 -4.77 -30.93
CA ARG A 255 5.36 -4.53 -29.51
C ARG A 255 4.14 -4.02 -28.76
N LEU A 256 3.38 -3.12 -29.37
CA LEU A 256 2.12 -2.62 -28.80
C LEU A 256 1.09 -3.75 -28.61
N LYS A 257 0.93 -4.63 -29.61
CA LYS A 257 0.04 -5.80 -29.50
C LYS A 257 0.51 -6.76 -28.41
N ALA A 258 1.81 -7.07 -28.35
CA ALA A 258 2.39 -7.91 -27.31
C ALA A 258 2.15 -7.31 -25.91
N PHE A 259 2.37 -6.00 -25.75
CA PHE A 259 2.08 -5.27 -24.52
C PHE A 259 0.63 -5.50 -24.05
N PHE A 260 -0.35 -5.26 -24.92
CA PHE A 260 -1.76 -5.40 -24.53
C PHE A 260 -2.15 -6.85 -24.20
N VAL A 261 -1.72 -7.82 -25.01
CA VAL A 261 -2.01 -9.24 -24.76
C VAL A 261 -1.45 -9.67 -23.41
N LEU A 262 -0.19 -9.34 -23.12
CA LEU A 262 0.47 -9.71 -21.87
C LEU A 262 -0.13 -8.96 -20.67
N ASN A 263 -0.43 -7.66 -20.83
CA ASN A 263 -1.03 -6.84 -19.79
C ASN A 263 -2.46 -7.30 -19.43
N THR A 264 -3.29 -7.61 -20.42
CA THR A 264 -4.64 -8.14 -20.22
C THR A 264 -4.61 -9.54 -19.61
N THR A 265 -3.66 -10.38 -20.02
CA THR A 265 -3.46 -11.70 -19.40
C THR A 265 -3.09 -11.56 -17.92
N ALA A 266 -2.17 -10.63 -17.59
CA ALA A 266 -1.81 -10.35 -16.21
C ALA A 266 -2.99 -9.79 -15.39
N PHE A 267 -3.80 -8.89 -15.96
CA PHE A 267 -5.01 -8.36 -15.33
C PHE A 267 -5.99 -9.48 -14.99
N VAL A 268 -6.34 -10.33 -15.97
CA VAL A 268 -7.32 -11.41 -15.81
C VAL A 268 -6.82 -12.49 -14.85
N ALA A 269 -5.57 -12.93 -14.98
CA ALA A 269 -4.97 -13.89 -14.05
C ALA A 269 -4.99 -13.36 -12.60
N SER A 270 -4.75 -12.05 -12.41
CA SER A 270 -4.78 -11.43 -11.09
C SER A 270 -6.20 -11.33 -10.50
N LEU A 271 -7.22 -11.07 -11.34
CA LEU A 271 -8.61 -11.14 -10.89
C LEU A 271 -9.01 -12.57 -10.48
N LEU A 272 -8.62 -13.58 -11.24
CA LEU A 272 -8.87 -14.99 -10.90
C LEU A 272 -8.20 -15.38 -9.58
N ILE A 273 -6.96 -14.93 -9.34
CA ILE A 273 -6.29 -15.09 -8.04
C ILE A 273 -7.13 -14.48 -6.91
N ILE A 274 -7.62 -13.24 -7.06
CA ILE A 274 -8.44 -12.57 -6.03
C ILE A 274 -9.73 -13.36 -5.77
N ILE A 275 -10.43 -13.78 -6.83
CA ILE A 275 -11.67 -14.56 -6.73
C ILE A 275 -11.44 -15.86 -5.96
N ILE A 276 -10.39 -16.62 -6.33
CA ILE A 276 -10.02 -17.88 -5.67
C ILE A 276 -9.67 -17.66 -4.20
N LEU A 277 -8.98 -16.57 -3.85
CA LEU A 277 -8.57 -16.29 -2.47
C LEU A 277 -9.71 -15.78 -1.56
N LEU A 278 -10.77 -15.18 -2.15
CA LEU A 278 -11.92 -14.67 -1.41
C LEU A 278 -12.93 -15.76 -1.03
N ASP A 279 -13.08 -16.80 -1.84
CA ASP A 279 -14.05 -17.85 -1.58
C ASP A 279 -13.57 -18.89 -0.54
N LYS A 280 -14.41 -19.18 0.47
CA LYS A 280 -14.16 -20.23 1.47
C LYS A 280 -14.68 -21.61 1.04
N LYS A 281 -15.76 -21.71 0.25
CA LYS A 281 -16.30 -23.00 -0.24
C LYS A 281 -15.40 -23.59 -1.33
N LEU A 282 -14.61 -22.77 -2.00
CA LEU A 282 -13.58 -23.19 -2.96
C LEU A 282 -12.27 -23.70 -2.31
N SER A 283 -12.18 -23.68 -0.98
CA SER A 283 -10.98 -24.03 -0.19
C SER A 283 -10.80 -25.53 0.11
N PHE A 284 -11.63 -26.42 -0.43
CA PHE A 284 -11.76 -27.81 0.05
C PHE A 284 -11.20 -28.88 -0.91
N SER A 285 -10.03 -28.63 -1.53
CA SER A 285 -9.13 -29.70 -2.00
C SER A 285 -7.70 -29.17 -2.17
N PRO A 286 -6.70 -29.67 -1.40
CA PRO A 286 -5.39 -29.02 -1.27
C PRO A 286 -4.42 -29.20 -2.46
N ASN A 287 -4.52 -30.30 -3.21
CA ASN A 287 -3.44 -30.73 -4.13
C ASN A 287 -3.61 -30.20 -5.58
N LEU A 288 -4.78 -30.35 -6.21
CA LEU A 288 -4.98 -29.87 -7.60
C LEU A 288 -5.02 -28.33 -7.69
N ARG A 289 -5.58 -27.65 -6.68
CA ARG A 289 -5.84 -26.20 -6.75
C ARG A 289 -4.65 -25.32 -6.36
N SER A 290 -3.70 -25.87 -5.61
CA SER A 290 -2.40 -25.19 -5.39
C SER A 290 -1.65 -25.02 -6.71
N PHE A 291 -1.67 -26.04 -7.57
CA PHE A 291 -1.06 -25.97 -8.89
C PHE A 291 -1.72 -24.90 -9.78
N GLU A 292 -3.06 -24.85 -9.80
CA GLU A 292 -3.82 -23.84 -10.54
C GLU A 292 -3.49 -22.40 -10.07
N LEU A 293 -3.46 -22.18 -8.75
CA LEU A 293 -3.13 -20.88 -8.16
C LEU A 293 -1.69 -20.44 -8.48
N TYR A 294 -0.70 -21.35 -8.34
CA TYR A 294 0.69 -21.08 -8.73
C TYR A 294 0.83 -20.87 -10.25
N GLY A 295 0.02 -21.56 -11.05
CA GLY A 295 -0.11 -21.32 -12.49
C GLY A 295 -0.53 -19.89 -12.78
N PHE A 296 -1.64 -19.41 -12.21
CA PHE A 296 -2.10 -18.03 -12.40
C PHE A 296 -1.10 -16.99 -11.90
N ILE A 297 -0.41 -17.24 -10.77
CA ILE A 297 0.64 -16.34 -10.26
C ILE A 297 1.79 -16.24 -11.26
N THR A 298 2.23 -17.37 -11.82
CA THR A 298 3.31 -17.41 -12.82
C THR A 298 2.89 -16.64 -14.06
N VAL A 299 1.67 -16.89 -14.57
CA VAL A 299 1.10 -16.17 -15.70
C VAL A 299 1.00 -14.66 -15.44
N ALA A 300 0.58 -14.25 -14.23
CA ALA A 300 0.47 -12.84 -13.87
C ALA A 300 1.85 -12.13 -13.85
N ILE A 301 2.87 -12.76 -13.25
CA ILE A 301 4.21 -12.19 -13.15
C ILE A 301 4.90 -12.15 -14.52
N VAL A 302 4.84 -13.23 -15.29
CA VAL A 302 5.39 -13.29 -16.66
C VAL A 302 4.67 -12.28 -17.56
N GLY A 303 3.35 -12.19 -17.46
CA GLY A 303 2.56 -11.19 -18.17
C GLY A 303 2.96 -9.76 -17.81
N LEU A 304 3.20 -9.47 -16.53
CA LEU A 304 3.63 -8.14 -16.08
C LEU A 304 5.04 -7.78 -16.58
N VAL A 305 6.02 -8.67 -16.44
CA VAL A 305 7.40 -8.43 -16.92
C VAL A 305 7.43 -8.31 -18.44
N GLY A 306 6.70 -9.18 -19.13
CA GLY A 306 6.61 -9.16 -20.59
C GLY A 306 5.90 -7.91 -21.13
N ALA A 307 4.81 -7.48 -20.48
CA ALA A 307 4.16 -6.21 -20.80
C ALA A 307 5.12 -5.03 -20.57
N TYR A 308 5.79 -4.97 -19.42
CA TYR A 308 6.78 -3.92 -19.16
C TYR A 308 7.86 -3.86 -20.24
N SER A 309 8.45 -5.01 -20.60
CA SER A 309 9.48 -5.11 -21.64
C SER A 309 8.96 -4.62 -22.99
N ALA A 310 7.78 -5.09 -23.42
CA ALA A 310 7.17 -4.70 -24.69
C ALA A 310 6.77 -3.21 -24.73
N GLY A 311 6.26 -2.67 -23.63
CA GLY A 311 5.75 -1.30 -23.56
C GLY A 311 6.84 -0.23 -23.39
N SER A 312 7.85 -0.50 -22.56
CA SER A 312 8.91 0.46 -22.21
C SER A 312 10.03 0.56 -23.25
N CYS A 313 10.22 -0.46 -24.09
CA CYS A 313 11.32 -0.52 -25.04
C CYS A 313 10.90 -0.08 -26.44
N ARG A 314 11.69 0.82 -27.06
CA ARG A 314 11.55 1.17 -28.49
C ARG A 314 12.56 0.48 -29.41
N GLN A 315 13.74 0.13 -28.87
CA GLN A 315 14.84 -0.47 -29.63
C GLN A 315 15.03 -1.94 -29.23
N VAL A 316 15.78 -2.71 -30.03
CA VAL A 316 16.09 -4.11 -29.72
C VAL A 316 17.04 -4.20 -28.53
N ASP A 317 18.07 -3.35 -28.48
CA ASP A 317 19.07 -3.36 -27.41
C ASP A 317 18.45 -3.11 -26.03
N THR A 318 17.46 -2.21 -25.95
CA THR A 318 16.73 -1.93 -24.71
C THR A 318 15.85 -3.10 -24.28
N THR A 319 15.22 -3.80 -25.23
CA THR A 319 14.48 -5.04 -24.96
C THR A 319 15.41 -6.16 -24.49
N VAL A 320 16.57 -6.33 -25.13
CA VAL A 320 17.60 -7.30 -24.73
C VAL A 320 18.09 -6.98 -23.32
N TYR A 321 18.35 -5.70 -23.01
CA TYR A 321 18.71 -5.26 -21.67
C TYR A 321 17.67 -5.69 -20.63
N VAL A 322 16.39 -5.30 -20.77
CA VAL A 322 15.33 -5.62 -19.79
C VAL A 322 15.17 -7.12 -19.60
N ASN A 323 15.19 -7.89 -20.69
CA ASN A 323 15.03 -9.35 -20.62
C ASN A 323 16.26 -10.02 -19.98
N SER A 324 17.48 -9.58 -20.33
CA SER A 324 18.72 -10.08 -19.73
C SER A 324 18.83 -9.74 -18.24
N LEU A 325 18.23 -8.62 -17.81
CA LEU A 325 18.23 -8.15 -16.43
C LEU A 325 17.53 -9.13 -15.49
N VAL A 326 16.50 -9.83 -15.95
CA VAL A 326 15.85 -10.89 -15.16
C VAL A 326 16.86 -11.97 -14.79
N GLY A 327 17.64 -12.45 -15.76
CA GLY A 327 18.72 -13.41 -15.54
C GLY A 327 19.85 -12.82 -14.70
N ALA A 328 20.30 -11.60 -15.00
CA ALA A 328 21.39 -10.94 -14.31
C ALA A 328 21.08 -10.67 -12.82
N VAL A 329 19.84 -10.27 -12.49
CA VAL A 329 19.40 -10.07 -11.10
C VAL A 329 19.37 -11.41 -10.35
N ILE A 330 18.91 -12.48 -10.99
CA ILE A 330 18.96 -13.83 -10.39
C ILE A 330 20.42 -14.23 -10.14
N VAL A 331 21.31 -14.07 -11.12
CA VAL A 331 22.75 -14.36 -10.98
C VAL A 331 23.38 -13.49 -9.90
N PHE A 332 23.05 -12.20 -9.83
CA PHE A 332 23.55 -11.29 -8.79
C PHE A 332 23.08 -11.71 -7.39
N ILE A 333 21.83 -12.14 -7.26
CA ILE A 333 21.30 -12.68 -6.00
C ILE A 333 22.01 -13.99 -5.65
N LEU A 334 22.25 -14.88 -6.61
CA LEU A 334 23.02 -16.12 -6.44
C LEU A 334 24.50 -15.85 -6.12
N ALA A 335 25.08 -14.78 -6.65
CA ALA A 335 26.45 -14.34 -6.39
C ALA A 335 26.56 -13.69 -5.00
N GLN A 336 25.64 -12.81 -4.59
CA GLN A 336 25.55 -12.33 -3.21
C GLN A 336 25.41 -13.50 -2.25
N ALA A 337 24.57 -14.47 -2.63
CA ALA A 337 24.43 -15.72 -1.92
C ALA A 337 25.76 -16.46 -1.78
N ALA A 338 26.46 -16.71 -2.89
CA ALA A 338 27.73 -17.40 -2.92
C ALA A 338 28.83 -16.66 -2.13
N ILE A 339 28.96 -15.33 -2.27
CA ILE A 339 29.92 -14.49 -1.55
C ILE A 339 29.67 -14.55 -0.04
N VAL A 340 28.41 -14.43 0.40
CA VAL A 340 28.08 -14.52 1.82
C VAL A 340 28.30 -15.94 2.34
N LYS A 341 28.03 -16.99 1.54
CA LYS A 341 28.33 -18.39 1.89
C LYS A 341 29.85 -18.60 2.00
N PHE A 342 30.61 -18.13 1.02
CA PHE A 342 32.07 -18.24 0.94
C PHE A 342 32.74 -17.46 2.07
N CYS A 343 32.41 -16.18 2.29
CA CYS A 343 32.92 -15.43 3.45
C CYS A 343 32.53 -16.07 4.80
N LYS A 344 31.39 -16.76 4.89
CA LYS A 344 30.98 -17.48 6.10
C LYS A 344 31.76 -18.79 6.29
N GLU A 345 32.05 -19.51 5.21
CA GLU A 345 32.91 -20.70 5.19
C GLU A 345 34.35 -20.31 5.53
N THR A 346 34.91 -19.25 4.94
CA THR A 346 36.25 -18.72 5.27
C THR A 346 36.35 -18.25 6.74
N ILE A 347 35.27 -17.71 7.32
CA ILE A 347 35.20 -17.39 8.76
C ILE A 347 35.02 -18.65 9.61
N LYS A 348 34.44 -19.73 9.07
CA LYS A 348 34.24 -21.01 9.75
C LYS A 348 35.46 -21.92 9.72
N GLU A 349 36.30 -21.79 8.71
CA GLU A 349 37.61 -22.44 8.64
C GLU A 349 38.72 -21.68 9.37
N SER A 350 38.49 -20.41 9.70
CA SER A 350 39.36 -19.70 10.64
C SER A 350 39.27 -20.39 12.02
N CYS A 351 40.44 -20.72 12.61
CA CYS A 351 40.61 -21.38 13.92
C CYS A 351 39.73 -20.78 15.05
N LEU A 352 39.33 -19.52 14.88
CA LEU A 352 38.44 -18.73 15.72
C LEU A 352 37.03 -19.31 15.93
N TRP A 353 36.47 -20.10 14.99
CA TRP A 353 35.14 -20.74 15.17
C TRP A 353 35.25 -22.07 15.95
N LYS A 354 36.37 -22.77 15.90
CA LYS A 354 36.59 -23.95 16.78
C LYS A 354 36.79 -23.55 18.24
N LEU A 355 37.30 -22.34 18.51
CA LEU A 355 37.42 -21.82 19.87
C LEU A 355 36.08 -21.32 20.47
N LEU A 356 35.11 -20.96 19.62
CA LEU A 356 33.82 -20.41 20.06
C LEU A 356 32.75 -21.50 20.34
N GLU A 357 33.01 -22.77 19.97
CA GLU A 357 32.10 -23.90 20.19
C GLU A 357 32.26 -24.51 21.61
N GLY A 358 33.31 -24.12 22.34
CA GLY A 358 33.65 -24.63 23.68
C GLY A 358 33.05 -23.89 24.88
N ILE A 359 32.14 -22.92 24.70
CA ILE A 359 31.51 -22.21 25.82
C ILE A 359 29.99 -22.53 25.84
N PRO A 360 29.53 -23.52 26.62
CA PRO A 360 28.12 -23.69 26.88
C PRO A 360 27.61 -22.52 27.73
N GLY A 361 26.36 -22.15 27.48
CA GLY A 361 25.76 -20.91 27.91
C GLY A 361 25.80 -20.68 29.43
N LYS A 362 26.36 -19.54 29.84
CA LYS A 362 26.06 -18.95 31.14
C LYS A 362 26.34 -17.44 31.17
N VAL A 363 25.79 -16.68 30.23
CA VAL A 363 25.72 -15.21 30.33
C VAL A 363 24.36 -14.73 29.80
N SER A 364 23.30 -15.10 30.51
CA SER A 364 22.01 -14.42 30.47
C SER A 364 21.51 -14.24 31.90
N GLY A 365 22.31 -13.55 32.71
CA GLY A 365 22.02 -13.37 34.12
C GLY A 365 22.98 -12.40 34.79
N CYS A 366 23.18 -11.21 34.22
CA CYS A 366 23.71 -10.08 34.98
C CYS A 366 23.53 -8.78 34.18
N LEU A 367 22.27 -8.33 34.09
CA LEU A 367 21.83 -6.94 33.92
C LEU A 367 20.28 -6.98 33.86
N SER A 368 19.68 -7.69 34.81
CA SER A 368 18.27 -7.53 35.14
C SER A 368 18.23 -6.60 36.34
N GLY A 369 18.43 -5.30 36.09
CA GLY A 369 17.86 -4.31 36.99
C GLY A 369 16.35 -4.49 36.95
N ASN A 370 15.70 -4.44 38.12
CA ASN A 370 14.26 -4.59 38.33
C ASN A 370 13.42 -3.55 37.55
N GLY A 371 13.44 -3.62 36.23
CA GLY A 371 12.46 -3.03 35.35
C GLY A 371 11.39 -4.08 35.10
N ASP A 372 10.16 -3.74 35.43
CA ASP A 372 8.98 -4.57 35.22
C ASP A 372 8.94 -5.07 33.76
N ALA A 373 9.19 -6.36 33.53
CA ALA A 373 9.33 -6.96 32.20
C ALA A 373 8.08 -6.74 31.33
N SER A 374 6.94 -6.43 31.97
CA SER A 374 5.69 -6.01 31.35
C SER A 374 5.82 -4.65 30.63
N VAL A 375 6.51 -3.67 31.25
CA VAL A 375 6.68 -2.31 30.74
C VAL A 375 7.60 -2.27 29.53
N GLU A 376 8.72 -3.02 29.56
CA GLU A 376 9.66 -3.06 28.43
C GLU A 376 9.03 -3.75 27.19
N LYS A 377 8.23 -4.80 27.42
CA LYS A 377 7.48 -5.49 26.36
C LYS A 377 6.40 -4.59 25.77
N GLN A 378 5.69 -3.83 26.61
CA GLN A 378 4.68 -2.85 26.19
C GLN A 378 5.29 -1.72 25.37
N GLN A 379 6.43 -1.17 25.80
CA GLN A 379 7.14 -0.10 25.08
C GLN A 379 7.65 -0.55 23.70
N ARG A 380 8.15 -1.79 23.60
CA ARG A 380 8.53 -2.39 22.30
C ARG A 380 7.36 -2.55 21.35
N GLN A 381 6.20 -2.99 21.84
CA GLN A 381 5.00 -3.13 21.01
C GLN A 381 4.48 -1.79 20.46
N VAL A 382 4.50 -0.73 21.28
CA VAL A 382 4.12 0.63 20.84
C VAL A 382 5.05 1.11 19.73
N LEU A 383 6.36 0.90 19.90
CA LEU A 383 7.38 1.29 18.92
C LEU A 383 7.24 0.53 17.59
N GLU A 384 6.97 -0.78 17.61
CA GLU A 384 6.74 -1.55 16.38
C GLU A 384 5.49 -1.11 15.62
N ARG A 385 4.43 -0.73 16.34
CA ARG A 385 3.21 -0.19 15.73
C ARG A 385 3.50 1.14 15.05
N ALA A 386 4.18 2.07 15.72
CA ALA A 386 4.58 3.35 15.13
C ALA A 386 5.39 3.13 13.84
N ARG A 387 6.44 2.30 13.91
CA ARG A 387 7.29 1.95 12.74
C ARG A 387 6.49 1.47 11.53
N SER A 388 5.50 0.59 11.73
CA SER A 388 4.68 0.06 10.63
C SER A 388 3.86 1.13 9.92
N LEU A 389 3.43 2.16 10.65
CA LEU A 389 2.60 3.25 10.12
C LEU A 389 3.44 4.31 9.43
N VAL A 390 4.57 4.69 10.06
CA VAL A 390 5.53 5.61 9.46
C VAL A 390 5.99 5.07 8.12
N LEU A 391 6.30 3.78 8.07
CA LEU A 391 6.67 3.14 6.84
C LEU A 391 5.55 3.22 5.79
N LEU A 392 4.31 2.93 6.15
CA LEU A 392 3.19 2.93 5.21
C LEU A 392 2.98 4.33 4.62
N LEU A 393 3.06 5.38 5.45
CA LEU A 393 3.02 6.77 5.01
C LEU A 393 4.20 7.10 4.08
N ALA A 394 5.42 6.75 4.48
CA ALA A 394 6.61 7.02 3.69
C ALA A 394 6.59 6.28 2.34
N THR A 395 6.13 5.02 2.31
CA THR A 395 5.96 4.28 1.05
C THR A 395 4.97 4.96 0.12
N LEU A 396 3.88 5.49 0.66
CA LEU A 396 2.89 6.23 -0.12
C LEU A 396 3.45 7.53 -0.67
N ALA A 397 4.05 8.33 0.21
CA ALA A 397 4.63 9.63 -0.14
C ALA A 397 5.71 9.48 -1.23
N ALA A 398 6.57 8.47 -1.10
CA ALA A 398 7.55 8.13 -2.13
C ALA A 398 6.87 7.80 -3.47
N ALA A 399 5.75 7.07 -3.47
CA ALA A 399 5.02 6.73 -4.70
C ALA A 399 4.47 7.97 -5.43
N ILE A 400 3.72 8.80 -4.70
CA ILE A 400 3.00 9.93 -5.30
C ILE A 400 3.96 11.04 -5.72
N THR A 401 5.03 11.28 -4.96
CA THR A 401 6.04 12.29 -5.29
C THR A 401 6.94 11.84 -6.44
N TYR A 402 7.23 10.54 -6.55
CA TYR A 402 7.94 9.99 -7.71
C TYR A 402 7.16 10.23 -9.00
N GLN A 403 5.87 9.89 -9.04
CA GLN A 403 5.02 10.13 -10.20
C GLN A 403 4.89 11.62 -10.53
N ALA A 404 4.63 12.46 -9.53
CA ALA A 404 4.49 13.90 -9.71
C ALA A 404 5.78 14.59 -10.17
N GLY A 405 6.95 14.07 -9.80
CA GLY A 405 8.23 14.62 -10.24
C GLY A 405 8.58 14.29 -11.69
N LEU A 406 8.10 13.16 -12.21
CA LEU A 406 8.30 12.77 -13.62
C LEU A 406 7.24 13.42 -14.54
N ASN A 407 6.03 13.64 -14.02
CA ASN A 407 4.90 14.28 -14.69
C ASN A 407 4.52 15.58 -13.94
N PRO A 408 5.23 16.69 -14.16
CA PRO A 408 5.02 17.93 -13.43
C PRO A 408 3.67 18.60 -13.76
N PRO A 409 3.11 19.39 -12.83
CA PRO A 409 1.89 20.14 -13.05
C PRO A 409 2.07 21.16 -14.18
N GLY A 410 1.00 21.40 -14.94
CA GLY A 410 1.01 22.22 -16.15
C GLY A 410 1.39 21.45 -17.42
N GLY A 411 1.83 20.20 -17.32
CA GLY A 411 2.20 19.38 -18.47
C GLY A 411 3.58 19.71 -19.03
N LEU A 412 3.84 19.20 -20.23
CA LEU A 412 5.15 19.22 -20.90
C LEU A 412 4.99 19.79 -22.31
N TRP A 413 5.96 20.58 -22.75
CA TRP A 413 6.00 21.08 -24.13
C TRP A 413 6.18 19.91 -25.12
N GLN A 414 5.42 19.92 -26.21
CA GLN A 414 5.48 18.90 -27.28
C GLN A 414 6.44 19.28 -28.43
N GLY A 415 6.91 20.53 -28.48
CA GLY A 415 7.80 21.04 -29.52
C GLY A 415 8.83 22.01 -28.97
N ASP A 416 9.83 22.31 -29.78
CA ASP A 416 10.88 23.28 -29.47
C ASP A 416 10.38 24.71 -29.76
N ASP A 417 10.73 25.67 -28.90
CA ASP A 417 10.47 27.09 -29.14
C ASP A 417 11.39 27.60 -30.26
N ALA A 418 10.84 28.29 -31.25
CA ALA A 418 11.64 28.88 -32.34
C ALA A 418 12.69 29.89 -31.83
N GLY A 419 12.43 30.53 -30.68
CA GLY A 419 13.37 31.43 -30.00
C GLY A 419 14.34 30.74 -29.03
N GLY A 420 14.33 29.40 -28.94
CA GLY A 420 15.24 28.61 -28.10
C GLY A 420 15.01 28.71 -26.59
N ARG A 421 13.87 29.25 -26.13
CA ARG A 421 13.59 29.43 -24.69
C ARG A 421 13.31 28.12 -23.96
N TYR A 422 12.78 27.12 -24.66
CA TYR A 422 12.49 25.79 -24.14
C TYR A 422 12.58 24.74 -25.24
N LYS A 423 12.77 23.48 -24.83
CA LYS A 423 12.75 22.31 -25.71
C LYS A 423 11.57 21.41 -25.39
N ALA A 424 11.20 20.56 -26.34
CA ALA A 424 10.22 19.52 -26.13
C ALA A 424 10.60 18.66 -24.90
N GLY A 425 9.59 18.33 -24.11
CA GLY A 425 9.73 17.64 -22.83
C GLY A 425 10.15 18.54 -21.67
N ASP A 426 10.31 19.85 -21.85
CA ASP A 426 10.43 20.77 -20.72
C ASP A 426 9.07 21.06 -20.07
N PRO A 427 9.00 21.24 -18.73
CA PRO A 427 7.77 21.53 -18.01
C PRO A 427 7.21 22.89 -18.42
N VAL A 428 5.93 22.94 -18.79
CA VAL A 428 5.27 24.18 -19.18
C VAL A 428 5.24 25.18 -18.03
N LEU A 429 5.02 24.70 -16.81
CA LEU A 429 5.01 25.56 -15.63
C LEU A 429 6.38 26.20 -15.35
N LEU A 430 7.48 25.57 -15.76
CA LEU A 430 8.83 26.15 -15.60
C LEU A 430 9.00 27.39 -16.47
N THR A 431 8.41 27.41 -17.67
CA THR A 431 8.51 28.53 -18.61
C THR A 431 7.48 29.61 -18.33
N THR A 432 6.26 29.25 -17.93
CA THR A 432 5.17 30.21 -17.67
C THR A 432 5.24 30.83 -16.27
N ASN A 433 5.59 30.05 -15.24
CA ASN A 433 5.75 30.54 -13.86
C ASN A 433 6.92 29.84 -13.14
N PRO A 434 8.18 30.27 -13.37
CA PRO A 434 9.36 29.60 -12.85
C PRO A 434 9.42 29.61 -11.31
N ARG A 435 8.86 30.62 -10.64
CA ARG A 435 8.84 30.68 -9.17
C ARG A 435 7.96 29.57 -8.60
N ARG A 436 6.76 29.39 -9.15
CA ARG A 436 5.81 28.34 -8.75
C ARG A 436 6.35 26.95 -9.06
N TYR A 437 6.90 26.74 -10.25
CA TYR A 437 7.53 25.46 -10.59
C TYR A 437 8.66 25.11 -9.63
N LYS A 438 9.54 26.06 -9.28
CA LYS A 438 10.63 25.81 -8.32
C LYS A 438 10.10 25.46 -6.93
N ALA A 439 9.05 26.15 -6.45
CA ALA A 439 8.41 25.83 -5.18
C ALA A 439 7.82 24.42 -5.16
N PHE A 440 7.09 24.04 -6.22
CA PHE A 440 6.58 22.67 -6.41
C PHE A 440 7.72 21.65 -6.42
N TYR A 441 8.71 21.86 -7.29
CA TYR A 441 9.80 20.91 -7.54
C TYR A 441 10.63 20.64 -6.28
N TYR A 442 11.01 21.69 -5.54
CA TYR A 442 11.80 21.53 -4.32
C TYR A 442 10.98 20.89 -3.20
N SER A 443 9.71 21.27 -3.03
CA SER A 443 8.85 20.67 -2.01
C SER A 443 8.58 19.19 -2.31
N ASN A 444 8.26 18.85 -3.56
CA ASN A 444 8.02 17.47 -4.00
C ASN A 444 9.27 16.60 -3.88
N SER A 445 10.43 17.12 -4.29
CA SER A 445 11.70 16.40 -4.18
C SER A 445 12.14 16.21 -2.73
N THR A 446 11.88 17.20 -1.88
CA THR A 446 12.12 17.09 -0.43
C THR A 446 11.25 16.00 0.18
N ALA A 447 9.95 15.95 -0.13
CA ALA A 447 9.06 14.88 0.32
C ALA A 447 9.48 13.50 -0.20
N PHE A 448 9.85 13.39 -1.48
CA PHE A 448 10.37 12.13 -2.04
C PHE A 448 11.64 11.66 -1.31
N VAL A 449 12.61 12.54 -1.06
CA VAL A 449 13.84 12.17 -0.37
C VAL A 449 13.59 11.87 1.12
N ALA A 450 12.78 12.69 1.79
CA ALA A 450 12.41 12.51 3.19
C ALA A 450 11.68 11.19 3.43
N SER A 451 10.78 10.80 2.52
CA SER A 451 10.08 9.52 2.58
C SER A 451 11.03 8.32 2.36
N LEU A 452 11.99 8.40 1.43
CA LEU A 452 13.04 7.38 1.31
C LEU A 452 13.91 7.30 2.57
N LEU A 453 14.31 8.43 3.14
CA LEU A 453 15.04 8.49 4.40
C LEU A 453 14.22 7.87 5.54
N ALA A 454 12.92 8.16 5.64
CA ALA A 454 12.04 7.58 6.65
C ALA A 454 11.94 6.04 6.49
N ILE A 455 11.78 5.51 5.26
CA ILE A 455 11.78 4.06 4.98
C ILE A 455 13.07 3.41 5.50
N VAL A 456 14.21 4.08 5.29
CA VAL A 456 15.52 3.60 5.70
C VAL A 456 15.71 3.70 7.21
N LEU A 457 15.36 4.84 7.81
CA LEU A 457 15.46 5.10 9.25
C LEU A 457 14.60 4.15 10.08
N VAL A 458 13.38 3.83 9.63
CA VAL A 458 12.50 2.83 10.26
C VAL A 458 13.17 1.46 10.37
N ARG A 459 14.07 1.17 9.43
CA ARG A 459 14.81 -0.09 9.36
C ARG A 459 15.90 -0.21 10.41
N MET A 460 16.39 0.92 10.91
CA MET A 460 17.49 1.00 11.86
C MET A 460 16.98 0.93 13.30
N LYS A 461 17.76 0.30 14.19
CA LYS A 461 17.35 0.00 15.58
C LYS A 461 17.85 1.01 16.64
N THR A 462 18.47 2.10 16.22
CA THR A 462 19.28 2.98 17.07
C THR A 462 18.46 4.14 17.66
N LEU A 463 18.80 4.60 18.89
CA LEU A 463 17.98 5.54 19.69
C LEU A 463 17.90 6.97 19.12
N HIS A 464 18.97 7.51 18.51
CA HIS A 464 18.95 8.83 17.86
C HIS A 464 17.98 8.95 16.66
N HIS A 465 17.30 7.85 16.30
CA HIS A 465 16.47 7.77 15.11
C HIS A 465 15.04 8.23 15.37
N HIS A 466 14.58 8.35 16.62
CA HIS A 466 13.20 8.81 16.88
C HIS A 466 13.04 10.28 16.47
N ASN A 467 13.92 11.16 16.94
CA ASN A 467 13.89 12.58 16.56
C ASN A 467 14.14 12.78 15.05
N ALA A 468 15.04 11.99 14.46
CA ALA A 468 15.32 12.06 13.01
C ALA A 468 14.15 11.52 12.17
N LEU A 469 13.45 10.48 12.64
CA LEU A 469 12.30 9.92 11.97
C LEU A 469 11.09 10.86 12.04
N GLU A 470 10.83 11.45 13.21
CA GLU A 470 9.80 12.46 13.38
C GLU A 470 10.07 13.68 12.49
N ALA A 471 11.31 14.17 12.47
CA ALA A 471 11.71 15.25 11.57
C ALA A 471 11.52 14.88 10.09
N ALA A 472 11.93 13.68 9.68
CA ALA A 472 11.72 13.20 8.31
C ALA A 472 10.23 13.12 7.93
N MET A 473 9.37 12.67 8.84
CA MET A 473 7.93 12.61 8.62
C MET A 473 7.28 13.99 8.54
N ILE A 474 7.66 14.92 9.41
CA ILE A 474 7.15 16.30 9.37
C ILE A 474 7.60 16.96 8.07
N LEU A 475 8.87 16.77 7.69
CA LEU A 475 9.43 17.30 6.45
C LEU A 475 8.72 16.71 5.21
N ASP A 476 8.38 15.41 5.25
CA ASP A 476 7.61 14.73 4.20
C ASP A 476 6.20 15.33 4.04
N LEU A 477 5.45 15.45 5.15
CA LEU A 477 4.10 16.03 5.13
C LEU A 477 4.09 17.50 4.72
N LEU A 478 5.02 18.32 5.21
CA LEU A 478 5.16 19.72 4.80
C LEU A 478 5.56 19.84 3.32
N GLY A 479 6.45 18.96 2.84
CA GLY A 479 6.83 18.87 1.44
C GLY A 479 5.65 18.52 0.54
N LEU A 480 4.79 17.58 0.96
CA LEU A 480 3.55 17.24 0.24
C LEU A 480 2.56 18.40 0.20
N ILE A 481 2.31 19.07 1.33
CA ILE A 481 1.40 20.23 1.40
C ILE A 481 1.93 21.36 0.50
N GLY A 482 3.23 21.68 0.58
CA GLY A 482 3.86 22.71 -0.23
C GLY A 482 3.84 22.38 -1.72
N ALA A 483 4.12 21.12 -2.08
CA ALA A 483 4.03 20.66 -3.47
C ALA A 483 2.60 20.74 -4.00
N TYR A 484 1.61 20.28 -3.22
CA TYR A 484 0.21 20.37 -3.59
C TYR A 484 -0.24 21.81 -3.78
N ALA A 485 0.05 22.71 -2.84
CA ALA A 485 -0.32 24.11 -2.92
C ALA A 485 0.35 24.82 -4.10
N ALA A 486 1.64 24.57 -4.36
CA ALA A 486 2.33 25.16 -5.50
C ALA A 486 1.85 24.61 -6.84
N GLY A 487 1.62 23.30 -6.94
CA GLY A 487 1.32 22.61 -8.19
C GLY A 487 -0.15 22.63 -8.61
N SER A 488 -1.10 22.59 -7.67
CA SER A 488 -2.55 22.57 -7.98
C SER A 488 -3.11 23.97 -8.24
N CYS A 489 -2.62 24.98 -7.52
CA CYS A 489 -3.12 26.34 -7.54
C CYS A 489 -2.58 27.13 -8.75
N ARG A 490 -3.36 28.10 -9.24
CA ARG A 490 -3.01 28.92 -10.41
C ARG A 490 -2.46 30.28 -10.01
N ASP A 491 -3.10 30.88 -9.01
CA ASP A 491 -2.74 32.20 -8.50
C ASP A 491 -2.20 32.13 -7.07
N VAL A 492 -1.48 33.17 -6.66
CA VAL A 492 -0.94 33.25 -5.29
C VAL A 492 -2.09 33.21 -4.28
N THR A 493 -3.20 33.87 -4.58
CA THR A 493 -4.41 33.87 -3.74
C THR A 493 -4.97 32.47 -3.51
N THR A 494 -5.17 31.67 -4.58
CA THR A 494 -5.64 30.28 -4.45
C THR A 494 -4.66 29.40 -3.67
N SER A 495 -3.35 29.69 -3.78
CA SER A 495 -2.31 29.00 -3.01
C SER A 495 -2.38 29.35 -1.53
N ILE A 496 -2.61 30.63 -1.22
CA ILE A 496 -2.86 31.11 0.15
C ILE A 496 -4.13 30.46 0.71
N TYR A 497 -5.22 30.39 -0.06
CA TYR A 497 -6.44 29.70 0.37
C TYR A 497 -6.21 28.21 0.66
N ALA A 498 -5.48 27.50 -0.20
CA ALA A 498 -5.14 26.10 0.04
C ALA A 498 -4.31 25.92 1.33
N MET A 499 -3.31 26.79 1.56
CA MET A 499 -2.50 26.76 2.77
C MET A 499 -3.28 27.17 4.02
N ALA A 500 -4.14 28.19 3.91
CA ALA A 500 -5.01 28.65 4.98
C ALA A 500 -6.04 27.57 5.35
N LEU A 501 -6.59 26.86 4.36
CA LEU A 501 -7.45 25.70 4.58
C LEU A 501 -6.71 24.59 5.33
N ALA A 502 -5.44 24.30 4.96
CA ALA A 502 -4.61 23.35 5.69
C ALA A 502 -4.45 23.76 7.16
N GLY A 503 -4.11 25.03 7.41
CA GLY A 503 -3.98 25.59 8.75
C GLY A 503 -5.30 25.55 9.53
N ALA A 504 -6.41 25.95 8.92
CA ALA A 504 -7.73 25.96 9.54
C ALA A 504 -8.20 24.55 9.91
N VAL A 505 -8.00 23.56 9.03
CA VAL A 505 -8.31 22.15 9.33
C VAL A 505 -7.46 21.64 10.50
N LEU A 506 -6.15 21.94 10.52
CA LEU A 506 -5.28 21.55 11.63
C LEU A 506 -5.69 22.23 12.95
N VAL A 507 -6.03 23.52 12.92
CA VAL A 507 -6.51 24.26 14.10
C VAL A 507 -7.85 23.71 14.59
N TYR A 508 -8.82 23.51 13.70
CA TYR A 508 -10.11 22.87 14.02
C TYR A 508 -9.89 21.52 14.71
N VAL A 509 -9.00 20.71 14.16
CA VAL A 509 -8.63 19.40 14.71
C VAL A 509 -8.01 19.53 16.10
N VAL A 510 -7.06 20.44 16.30
CA VAL A 510 -6.41 20.66 17.60
C VAL A 510 -7.43 21.15 18.62
N ILE A 511 -8.29 22.10 18.26
CA ILE A 511 -9.36 22.61 19.12
C ILE A 511 -10.33 21.48 19.50
N HIS A 512 -10.80 20.67 18.53
CA HIS A 512 -11.70 19.55 18.81
C HIS A 512 -11.07 18.51 19.73
N VAL A 513 -9.77 18.24 19.57
CA VAL A 513 -9.05 17.32 20.45
C VAL A 513 -8.90 17.93 21.84
N VAL A 514 -8.47 19.20 21.94
CA VAL A 514 -8.23 19.88 23.22
C VAL A 514 -9.52 20.06 24.03
N LEU A 515 -10.59 20.58 23.42
CA LEU A 515 -11.88 20.79 24.10
C LEU A 515 -12.46 19.48 24.66
N PHE A 516 -12.43 18.39 23.89
CA PHE A 516 -12.90 17.09 24.38
C PHE A 516 -11.92 16.40 25.34
N THR A 517 -10.60 16.69 25.28
CA THR A 517 -9.66 16.21 26.31
C THR A 517 -9.85 16.91 27.65
N LEU A 518 -10.34 18.16 27.65
CA LEU A 518 -10.63 18.91 28.88
C LEU A 518 -11.90 18.41 29.59
N ASP A 519 -12.88 17.88 28.85
CA ASP A 519 -14.13 17.32 29.42
C ASP A 519 -13.96 15.92 30.05
N HIS A 520 -12.78 15.30 29.97
CA HIS A 520 -12.45 14.03 30.64
C HIS A 520 -11.18 14.18 31.48
N ASN A 521 -11.24 15.05 32.48
CA ASN A 521 -10.46 14.81 33.69
C ASN A 521 -11.13 13.66 34.47
N GLU A 522 -10.31 12.69 34.87
CA GLU A 522 -10.63 11.50 35.66
C GLU A 522 -11.31 10.31 34.96
N ALA A 523 -10.50 9.31 34.61
CA ALA A 523 -10.69 7.91 35.02
C ALA A 523 -9.57 7.06 34.39
N ALA A 524 -8.44 6.97 35.09
CA ALA A 524 -7.45 5.94 34.82
C ALA A 524 -8.05 4.58 35.21
N ALA A 525 -8.57 3.83 34.24
CA ALA A 525 -8.97 2.44 34.47
C ALA A 525 -7.72 1.53 34.49
N PRO A 526 -7.57 0.61 35.46
CA PRO A 526 -6.42 -0.26 35.56
C PRO A 526 -6.43 -1.30 34.44
N VAL A 527 -5.26 -1.51 33.83
CA VAL A 527 -5.03 -2.53 32.80
C VAL A 527 -4.96 -3.90 33.48
N VAL A 528 -6.08 -4.62 33.52
CA VAL A 528 -6.07 -6.05 33.89
C VAL A 528 -5.56 -6.85 32.70
N SER A 529 -4.44 -7.54 32.91
CA SER A 529 -3.84 -8.47 31.95
C SER A 529 -4.71 -9.72 31.78
N GLY A 530 -5.15 -10.01 30.55
CA GLY A 530 -5.81 -11.27 30.25
C GLY A 530 -6.23 -11.40 28.79
N LYS A 531 -5.48 -12.21 28.02
CA LYS A 531 -5.70 -12.66 26.62
C LYS A 531 -5.77 -11.55 25.55
N GLU A 532 -4.89 -11.65 24.54
CA GLU A 532 -4.73 -10.74 23.41
C GLU A 532 -6.01 -10.57 22.56
N LYS A 533 -6.97 -9.74 22.99
CA LYS A 533 -7.96 -9.11 22.10
C LYS A 533 -7.46 -7.71 21.75
N GLU A 534 -7.11 -7.48 20.48
CA GLU A 534 -6.77 -6.12 19.97
C GLU A 534 -7.89 -5.13 20.36
N ASP A 535 -7.51 -4.03 21.03
CA ASP A 535 -8.36 -2.90 21.43
C ASP A 535 -9.23 -2.43 20.23
N PRO A 536 -10.58 -2.34 20.36
CA PRO A 536 -11.48 -1.89 19.29
C PRO A 536 -11.06 -0.53 18.71
N VAL A 537 -10.48 0.36 19.53
CA VAL A 537 -9.98 1.67 19.12
C VAL A 537 -8.83 1.53 18.11
N GLU A 538 -7.92 0.58 18.35
CA GLU A 538 -6.77 0.32 17.47
C GLU A 538 -7.21 -0.30 16.13
N LYS A 539 -8.24 -1.15 16.14
CA LYS A 539 -8.84 -1.69 14.91
C LYS A 539 -9.48 -0.58 14.09
N ARG A 540 -10.20 0.36 14.71
CA ARG A 540 -10.82 1.53 14.04
C ARG A 540 -9.76 2.46 13.47
N ARG A 541 -8.72 2.76 14.24
CA ARG A 541 -7.54 3.55 13.81
C ARG A 541 -6.92 3.02 12.52
N LYS A 542 -6.60 1.72 12.46
CA LYS A 542 -5.97 1.10 11.27
C LYS A 542 -6.85 1.22 10.01
N ARG A 543 -8.17 1.13 10.15
CA ARG A 543 -9.13 1.26 9.03
C ARG A 543 -9.22 2.70 8.52
N LEU A 544 -9.36 3.65 9.44
CA LEU A 544 -9.44 5.08 9.10
C LEU A 544 -8.14 5.59 8.48
N LEU A 545 -6.99 5.10 8.93
CA LEU A 545 -5.71 5.48 8.35
C LEU A 545 -5.58 5.01 6.90
N LEU A 546 -6.00 3.78 6.60
CA LEU A 546 -6.00 3.26 5.23
C LEU A 546 -6.84 4.14 4.30
N PHE A 547 -8.00 4.58 4.78
CA PHE A 547 -8.88 5.49 4.05
C PHE A 547 -8.26 6.88 3.87
N ALA A 548 -7.71 7.47 4.93
CA ALA A 548 -7.06 8.78 4.84
C ALA A 548 -5.87 8.76 3.86
N ILE A 549 -5.12 7.67 3.86
CA ILE A 549 -4.01 7.45 2.94
C ILE A 549 -4.49 7.33 1.49
N LEU A 550 -5.57 6.57 1.26
CA LEU A 550 -6.23 6.50 -0.04
C LEU A 550 -6.66 7.88 -0.54
N ALA A 551 -7.42 8.59 0.30
CA ALA A 551 -7.98 9.88 -0.03
C ALA A 551 -6.88 10.92 -0.32
N ALA A 552 -5.82 10.97 0.49
CA ALA A 552 -4.66 11.83 0.26
C ALA A 552 -3.97 11.51 -1.07
N THR A 553 -3.81 10.23 -1.42
CA THR A 553 -3.16 9.80 -2.67
C THR A 553 -3.92 10.26 -3.89
N ILE A 554 -5.22 9.96 -3.91
CA ILE A 554 -6.11 10.24 -5.04
C ILE A 554 -6.19 11.75 -5.26
N THR A 555 -6.42 12.50 -4.19
CA THR A 555 -6.61 13.95 -4.25
C THR A 555 -5.31 14.68 -4.57
N TYR A 556 -4.15 14.20 -4.10
CA TYR A 556 -2.85 14.74 -4.49
C TYR A 556 -2.61 14.63 -5.99
N GLN A 557 -2.80 13.43 -6.56
CA GLN A 557 -2.62 13.20 -7.99
C GLN A 557 -3.60 14.05 -8.81
N ALA A 558 -4.89 14.02 -8.48
CA ALA A 558 -5.90 14.78 -9.21
C ALA A 558 -5.76 16.30 -9.10
N GLY A 559 -5.21 16.80 -7.98
CA GLY A 559 -4.92 18.23 -7.86
C GLY A 559 -3.76 18.68 -8.75
N LEU A 560 -2.75 17.82 -8.95
CA LEU A 560 -1.61 18.10 -9.82
C LEU A 560 -1.89 17.84 -11.30
N THR A 561 -2.80 16.92 -11.62
CA THR A 561 -3.28 16.64 -12.97
C THR A 561 -4.81 16.76 -13.00
N PRO A 562 -5.35 17.98 -13.19
CA PRO A 562 -6.78 18.23 -13.17
C PRO A 562 -7.49 17.52 -14.33
N PRO A 563 -8.82 17.35 -14.24
CA PRO A 563 -9.60 16.72 -15.29
C PRO A 563 -9.41 17.41 -16.64
N SER A 564 -9.36 16.61 -17.70
CA SER A 564 -9.13 17.06 -19.08
C SER A 564 -7.72 17.63 -19.35
N GLY A 565 -6.81 17.56 -18.39
CA GLY A 565 -5.41 17.94 -18.56
C GLY A 565 -5.19 19.45 -18.68
N PHE A 566 -4.16 19.82 -19.44
CA PHE A 566 -3.68 21.18 -19.58
C PHE A 566 -3.72 21.64 -21.04
N LEU A 567 -3.88 22.94 -21.25
CA LEU A 567 -3.76 23.55 -22.58
C LEU A 567 -2.32 23.43 -23.10
N ALA A 568 -2.17 23.03 -24.36
CA ALA A 568 -0.89 22.79 -25.00
C ALA A 568 -0.18 24.06 -25.51
N GLY A 569 -0.90 25.16 -25.76
CA GLY A 569 -0.36 26.38 -26.35
C GLY A 569 -1.04 27.64 -25.83
N ASP A 570 -0.41 28.78 -26.11
CA ASP A 570 -0.94 30.10 -25.79
C ASP A 570 -1.94 30.55 -26.87
N ASP A 571 -3.04 31.19 -26.46
CA ASP A 571 -3.99 31.85 -27.36
C ASP A 571 -4.09 33.35 -27.00
N PRO A 572 -3.39 34.23 -27.75
CA PRO A 572 -3.32 35.66 -27.47
C PRO A 572 -4.68 36.37 -27.54
N GLY A 573 -5.63 35.84 -28.33
CA GLY A 573 -6.95 36.47 -28.53
C GLY A 573 -7.90 36.28 -27.36
N THR A 574 -7.72 35.22 -26.57
CA THR A 574 -8.58 34.88 -25.42
C THR A 574 -7.85 35.00 -24.08
N GLY A 575 -6.56 35.33 -24.10
CA GLY A 575 -5.71 35.44 -22.90
C GLY A 575 -5.35 34.09 -22.26
N ARG A 576 -5.59 32.98 -22.95
CA ARG A 576 -5.34 31.61 -22.46
C ARG A 576 -3.87 31.27 -22.58
N ARG A 577 -3.32 30.63 -21.56
CA ARG A 577 -1.90 30.25 -21.52
C ARG A 577 -1.73 28.74 -21.50
N ALA A 578 -0.64 28.28 -22.11
CA ALA A 578 -0.20 26.90 -22.00
C ALA A 578 -0.02 26.52 -20.53
N GLY A 579 -0.46 25.32 -20.17
CA GLY A 579 -0.40 24.81 -18.81
C GLY A 579 -1.58 25.17 -17.91
N ASP A 580 -2.53 25.98 -18.38
CA ASP A 580 -3.80 26.20 -17.67
C ASP A 580 -4.71 24.96 -17.77
N PRO A 581 -5.50 24.62 -16.73
CA PRO A 581 -6.40 23.48 -16.75
C PRO A 581 -7.47 23.68 -17.80
N VAL A 582 -7.69 22.66 -18.62
CA VAL A 582 -8.69 22.75 -19.68
C VAL A 582 -10.11 22.91 -19.11
N LEU A 583 -10.42 22.20 -18.01
CA LEU A 583 -11.72 22.31 -17.34
C LEU A 583 -11.97 23.72 -16.77
N LEU A 584 -10.93 24.44 -16.32
CA LEU A 584 -11.05 25.81 -15.82
C LEU A 584 -11.52 26.75 -16.92
N ASN A 585 -10.97 26.58 -18.12
CA ASN A 585 -11.30 27.42 -19.27
C ASN A 585 -12.73 27.17 -19.78
N ASN A 586 -13.13 25.90 -19.91
CA ASN A 586 -14.43 25.56 -20.50
C ASN A 586 -15.58 25.69 -19.50
N TYR A 587 -15.35 25.28 -18.24
CA TYR A 587 -16.39 25.19 -17.20
C TYR A 587 -15.86 25.71 -15.85
N PRO A 588 -15.63 27.02 -15.69
CA PRO A 588 -14.97 27.59 -14.51
C PRO A 588 -15.69 27.26 -13.20
N ARG A 589 -17.03 27.26 -13.19
CA ARG A 589 -17.81 26.89 -11.99
C ARG A 589 -17.57 25.42 -11.58
N ARG A 590 -17.47 24.51 -12.55
CA ARG A 590 -17.20 23.08 -12.28
C ARG A 590 -15.78 22.87 -11.83
N TYR A 591 -14.81 23.51 -12.48
CA TYR A 591 -13.43 23.47 -12.04
C TYR A 591 -13.28 23.99 -10.60
N THR A 592 -13.92 25.11 -10.27
CA THR A 592 -13.90 25.67 -8.91
C THR A 592 -14.47 24.67 -7.90
N ALA A 593 -15.61 24.04 -8.20
CA ALA A 593 -16.17 22.98 -7.35
C ALA A 593 -15.21 21.78 -7.19
N PHE A 594 -14.65 21.29 -8.30
CA PHE A 594 -13.65 20.23 -8.31
C PHE A 594 -12.45 20.59 -7.42
N PHE A 595 -11.86 21.76 -7.63
CA PHE A 595 -10.65 22.22 -6.94
C PHE A 595 -10.86 22.31 -5.43
N TYR A 596 -11.95 22.93 -4.97
CA TYR A 596 -12.24 23.06 -3.55
C TYR A 596 -12.60 21.71 -2.91
N CYS A 597 -13.48 20.92 -3.52
CA CYS A 597 -13.83 19.59 -3.00
C CYS A 597 -12.61 18.67 -2.89
N ASN A 598 -11.74 18.68 -3.91
CA ASN A 598 -10.50 17.92 -3.93
C ASN A 598 -9.52 18.40 -2.85
N SER A 599 -9.32 19.72 -2.72
CA SER A 599 -8.39 20.31 -1.75
C SER A 599 -8.84 20.11 -0.31
N VAL A 600 -10.15 20.27 -0.03
CA VAL A 600 -10.71 19.96 1.30
C VAL A 600 -10.50 18.50 1.65
N SER A 601 -10.75 17.59 0.70
CA SER A 601 -10.55 16.16 0.93
C SER A 601 -9.07 15.81 1.16
N PHE A 602 -8.14 16.41 0.40
CA PHE A 602 -6.71 16.26 0.61
C PHE A 602 -6.28 16.73 2.00
N MET A 603 -6.68 17.95 2.40
CA MET A 603 -6.27 18.53 3.68
C MET A 603 -6.87 17.77 4.88
N LEU A 604 -8.15 17.37 4.81
CA LEU A 604 -8.77 16.51 5.82
C LEU A 604 -8.04 15.17 5.94
N SER A 605 -7.60 14.60 4.81
CA SER A 605 -6.87 13.34 4.79
C SER A 605 -5.48 13.44 5.42
N ILE A 606 -4.75 14.53 5.15
CA ILE A 606 -3.46 14.80 5.80
C ILE A 606 -3.65 15.04 7.30
N ALA A 607 -4.67 15.79 7.71
CA ALA A 607 -4.99 16.00 9.12
C ALA A 607 -5.37 14.69 9.84
N LEU A 608 -6.16 13.83 9.20
CA LEU A 608 -6.47 12.49 9.68
C LEU A 608 -5.19 11.66 9.84
N ILE A 609 -4.26 11.68 8.88
CA ILE A 609 -2.98 10.98 8.98
C ILE A 609 -2.19 11.48 10.19
N ILE A 610 -2.05 12.80 10.37
CA ILE A 610 -1.32 13.38 11.50
C ILE A 610 -1.92 12.95 12.84
N LEU A 611 -3.24 13.02 12.99
CA LEU A 611 -3.95 12.58 14.19
C LEU A 611 -3.78 11.10 14.46
N LEU A 612 -3.90 10.27 13.41
CA LEU A 612 -3.86 8.81 13.54
C LEU A 612 -2.43 8.30 13.76
N VAL A 613 -1.40 9.04 13.34
CA VAL A 613 0.00 8.70 13.60
C VAL A 613 0.34 8.95 15.07
N ASN A 614 -0.15 10.03 15.67
CA ASN A 614 0.19 10.38 17.05
C ASN A 614 -0.60 9.55 18.09
N PRO A 615 0.07 8.72 18.93
CA PRO A 615 -0.60 7.88 19.92
C PRO A 615 -1.37 8.66 20.99
N ASN A 616 -0.98 9.91 21.27
CA ASN A 616 -1.61 10.76 22.27
C ASN A 616 -2.87 11.45 21.74
N LEU A 617 -2.98 11.63 20.42
CA LEU A 617 -4.10 12.37 19.80
C LEU A 617 -5.22 11.46 19.27
N TYR A 618 -4.91 10.24 18.81
CA TYR A 618 -5.94 9.39 18.21
C TYR A 618 -6.95 8.82 19.22
N ARG A 619 -6.54 8.53 20.47
CA ARG A 619 -7.45 7.96 21.49
C ARG A 619 -8.56 8.96 21.85
N PRO A 620 -8.24 10.24 22.17
CA PRO A 620 -9.27 11.27 22.32
C PRO A 620 -10.08 11.50 21.04
N ALA A 621 -9.42 11.58 19.88
CA ALA A 621 -10.09 11.88 18.60
C ALA A 621 -11.08 10.78 18.13
N ILE A 622 -10.85 9.52 18.51
CA ILE A 622 -11.80 8.43 18.24
C ILE A 622 -13.04 8.53 19.14
N ARG A 623 -12.87 8.98 20.39
CA ARG A 623 -13.98 9.13 21.34
C ARG A 623 -14.86 10.35 21.04
N SER A 624 -14.28 11.43 20.50
CA SER A 624 -15.03 12.66 20.16
C SER A 624 -15.76 12.62 18.82
N ASN A 625 -15.83 11.47 18.13
CA ASN A 625 -16.39 11.31 16.79
C ASN A 625 -15.81 12.22 15.67
N ALA A 626 -14.80 13.05 15.96
CA ALA A 626 -14.17 13.97 15.02
C ALA A 626 -13.58 13.26 13.79
N LEU A 627 -12.96 12.09 13.99
CA LEU A 627 -12.40 11.30 12.88
C LEU A 627 -13.49 10.75 11.94
N SER A 628 -14.69 10.47 12.47
CA SER A 628 -15.84 10.03 11.66
C SER A 628 -16.34 11.17 10.78
N VAL A 629 -16.51 12.36 11.37
CA VAL A 629 -16.94 13.57 10.64
C VAL A 629 -15.91 13.92 9.56
N CYS A 630 -14.62 13.93 9.90
CA CYS A 630 -13.56 14.17 8.92
C CYS A 630 -13.54 13.12 7.80
N THR A 631 -13.82 11.85 8.11
CA THR A 631 -13.91 10.77 7.10
C THR A 631 -15.11 10.97 6.19
N ALA A 632 -16.28 11.31 6.74
CA ALA A 632 -17.49 11.60 5.96
C ALA A 632 -17.32 12.84 5.09
N ALA A 633 -16.79 13.93 5.64
CA ALA A 633 -16.48 15.15 4.89
C ALA A 633 -15.42 14.88 3.79
N GLY A 634 -14.39 14.09 4.10
CA GLY A 634 -13.40 13.64 3.12
C GLY A 634 -14.03 12.85 1.97
N MET A 635 -14.89 11.88 2.27
CA MET A 635 -15.64 11.08 1.28
C MET A 635 -16.55 11.94 0.39
N SER A 636 -17.30 12.86 1.00
CA SER A 636 -18.14 13.81 0.29
C SER A 636 -17.30 14.71 -0.62
N GLY A 637 -16.12 15.13 -0.17
CA GLY A 637 -15.16 15.89 -0.98
C GLY A 637 -14.65 15.11 -2.19
N ILE A 638 -14.27 13.83 -2.03
CA ILE A 638 -13.85 13.00 -3.18
C ILE A 638 -15.00 12.83 -4.17
N MET A 639 -16.21 12.51 -3.69
CA MET A 639 -17.37 12.32 -4.58
C MET A 639 -17.77 13.61 -5.29
N GLY A 640 -17.77 14.74 -4.59
CA GLY A 640 -18.02 16.06 -5.18
C GLY A 640 -16.99 16.43 -6.24
N ALA A 641 -15.70 16.17 -5.96
CA ALA A 641 -14.64 16.36 -6.94
C ALA A 641 -14.82 15.44 -8.16
N TYR A 642 -15.15 14.16 -7.94
CA TYR A 642 -15.42 13.23 -9.03
C TYR A 642 -16.56 13.73 -9.92
N ALA A 643 -17.71 14.08 -9.34
CA ALA A 643 -18.88 14.53 -10.07
C ALA A 643 -18.64 15.81 -10.88
N ALA A 644 -17.94 16.78 -10.27
CA ALA A 644 -17.59 18.04 -10.91
C ALA A 644 -16.52 17.87 -12.01
N GLY A 645 -15.59 16.93 -11.84
CA GLY A 645 -14.45 16.74 -12.73
C GLY A 645 -14.72 15.84 -13.94
N CYS A 646 -15.51 14.78 -13.80
CA CYS A 646 -15.67 13.78 -14.87
C CYS A 646 -16.78 14.09 -15.89
N THR A 647 -17.64 15.09 -15.64
CA THR A 647 -18.80 15.36 -16.50
C THR A 647 -18.63 16.67 -17.26
N GLN A 648 -18.68 16.60 -18.59
CA GLN A 648 -18.76 17.78 -19.46
C GLN A 648 -20.18 17.94 -20.03
N HIS A 649 -20.86 16.84 -20.37
CA HIS A 649 -22.19 16.86 -20.99
C HIS A 649 -23.35 16.55 -20.04
N LEU A 650 -24.53 17.08 -20.36
CA LEU A 650 -25.74 16.98 -19.52
C LEU A 650 -26.17 15.54 -19.21
N LYS A 651 -26.28 14.67 -20.23
CA LYS A 651 -26.75 13.27 -20.06
C LYS A 651 -25.84 12.46 -19.13
N THR A 652 -24.53 12.57 -19.32
CA THR A 652 -23.54 11.93 -18.44
C THR A 652 -23.53 12.55 -17.05
N SER A 653 -23.81 13.85 -16.95
CA SER A 653 -23.88 14.56 -15.67
C SER A 653 -25.05 14.10 -14.80
N ILE A 654 -26.25 13.93 -15.36
CA ILE A 654 -27.43 13.44 -14.62
C ILE A 654 -27.13 12.10 -13.94
N TYR A 655 -26.56 11.16 -14.68
CA TYR A 655 -26.21 9.84 -14.15
C TYR A 655 -25.22 9.93 -12.97
N ILE A 656 -24.16 10.74 -13.11
CA ILE A 656 -23.13 10.89 -12.07
C ILE A 656 -23.66 11.62 -10.84
N PHE A 657 -24.48 12.65 -11.00
CA PHE A 657 -25.09 13.35 -9.86
C PHE A 657 -26.09 12.45 -9.11
N ALA A 658 -26.87 11.62 -9.83
CA ALA A 658 -27.70 10.60 -9.19
C ALA A 658 -26.87 9.59 -8.40
N LEU A 659 -25.75 9.13 -8.98
CA LEU A 659 -24.82 8.22 -8.33
C LEU A 659 -24.14 8.84 -7.10
N ALA A 660 -23.73 10.11 -7.19
CA ALA A 660 -23.16 10.87 -6.08
C ALA A 660 -24.19 11.06 -4.95
N GLY A 661 -25.45 11.36 -5.30
CA GLY A 661 -26.54 11.44 -4.33
C GLY A 661 -26.79 10.12 -3.62
N PHE A 662 -26.74 8.99 -4.34
CA PHE A 662 -26.85 7.66 -3.75
C PHE A 662 -25.70 7.36 -2.77
N VAL A 663 -24.45 7.65 -3.14
CA VAL A 663 -23.30 7.44 -2.23
C VAL A 663 -23.39 8.35 -1.02
N LEU A 664 -23.76 9.62 -1.19
CA LEU A 664 -23.93 10.56 -0.09
C LEU A 664 -25.04 10.09 0.86
N PHE A 665 -26.16 9.59 0.33
CA PHE A 665 -27.23 9.00 1.14
C PHE A 665 -26.70 7.83 1.99
N VAL A 666 -25.94 6.91 1.41
CA VAL A 666 -25.32 5.80 2.17
C VAL A 666 -24.36 6.31 3.24
N VAL A 667 -23.56 7.35 2.96
CA VAL A 667 -22.66 7.98 3.93
C VAL A 667 -23.44 8.64 5.07
N ILE A 668 -24.51 9.38 4.77
CA ILE A 668 -25.36 10.02 5.79
C ILE A 668 -25.99 8.95 6.69
N VAL A 669 -26.55 7.89 6.11
CA VAL A 669 -27.10 6.76 6.88
C VAL A 669 -26.01 6.14 7.77
N ALA A 670 -24.77 6.02 7.30
CA ALA A 670 -23.65 5.54 8.09
C ALA A 670 -23.32 6.45 9.28
N VAL A 671 -23.29 7.77 9.05
CA VAL A 671 -22.99 8.78 10.09
C VAL A 671 -24.10 8.82 11.13
N VAL A 672 -25.37 8.86 10.69
CA VAL A 672 -26.56 8.76 11.54
C VAL A 672 -26.45 7.50 12.39
N PHE A 673 -26.22 6.34 11.78
CA PHE A 673 -26.06 5.09 12.51
C PHE A 673 -24.91 5.13 13.54
N TRP A 674 -23.82 5.85 13.26
CA TRP A 674 -22.70 6.00 14.20
C TRP A 674 -23.02 6.95 15.35
N VAL A 675 -23.63 8.11 15.07
CA VAL A 675 -23.98 9.13 16.08
C VAL A 675 -25.07 8.61 17.03
N PHE A 676 -26.17 8.08 16.50
CA PHE A 676 -27.29 7.60 17.32
C PHE A 676 -26.97 6.33 18.14
N ARG A 677 -25.85 5.66 17.90
CA ARG A 677 -25.38 4.53 18.72
C ARG A 677 -24.63 4.95 19.99
N ASP A 678 -24.08 6.16 20.04
CA ASP A 678 -23.36 6.63 21.23
C ASP A 678 -24.34 7.07 22.34
N ASP A 679 -25.53 7.56 22.00
CA ASP A 679 -26.56 7.97 22.97
C ASP A 679 -27.14 6.80 23.78
N ASP A 680 -27.10 5.58 23.25
CA ASP A 680 -27.70 4.40 23.91
C ASP A 680 -26.83 3.82 25.05
N LYS A 681 -25.68 4.44 25.36
CA LYS A 681 -24.83 4.05 26.50
C LYS A 681 -25.15 4.79 27.81
N GLY A 682 -26.19 5.64 27.81
CA GLY A 682 -26.48 6.58 28.90
C GLY A 682 -27.68 6.27 29.81
N LYS A 683 -28.23 5.04 29.85
CA LYS A 683 -29.32 4.72 30.79
C LYS A 683 -28.89 3.67 31.84
N PRO A 684 -28.76 4.05 33.12
CA PRO A 684 -28.69 3.07 34.19
C PRO A 684 -30.07 2.43 34.35
N ALA A 685 -30.14 1.11 34.26
CA ALA A 685 -31.31 0.37 34.68
C ALA A 685 -31.29 0.28 36.21
N ASP A 686 -32.23 0.98 36.85
CA ASP A 686 -32.60 0.77 38.24
C ASP A 686 -33.11 -0.65 38.47
N GLY A 687 -32.79 -1.22 39.62
CA GLY A 687 -33.65 -2.22 40.25
C GLY A 687 -33.01 -3.53 40.71
N SER A 688 -32.71 -3.52 42.01
CA SER A 688 -32.92 -4.62 42.97
C SER A 688 -31.75 -5.56 43.29
N SER A 689 -31.38 -5.45 44.56
CA SER A 689 -30.61 -6.36 45.36
C SER A 689 -31.24 -7.76 45.44
N SER A 690 -30.42 -8.80 45.32
CA SER A 690 -30.59 -9.99 46.15
C SER A 690 -29.23 -10.59 46.48
N SER A 691 -28.94 -10.59 47.77
CA SER A 691 -27.88 -11.33 48.41
C SER A 691 -28.11 -12.84 48.24
N SER A 692 -27.09 -13.57 47.78
CA SER A 692 -26.91 -14.94 48.25
C SER A 692 -25.42 -15.29 48.30
N GLN A 693 -25.04 -15.72 49.49
CA GLN A 693 -23.74 -16.17 49.92
C GLN A 693 -23.56 -17.62 49.48
N GLY A 694 -22.50 -17.90 48.74
CA GLY A 694 -22.15 -19.24 48.25
C GLY A 694 -20.65 -19.48 48.34
N ARG A 695 -20.26 -20.12 49.44
CA ARG A 695 -18.92 -20.61 49.77
C ARG A 695 -18.47 -21.65 48.74
N ALA A 696 -17.26 -21.51 48.19
CA ALA A 696 -16.54 -22.61 47.54
C ALA A 696 -15.05 -22.50 47.86
N GLU A 697 -14.62 -23.38 48.77
CA GLU A 697 -13.23 -23.66 49.13
C GLU A 697 -12.41 -24.01 47.88
N LYS A 698 -11.21 -23.44 47.77
CA LYS A 698 -10.12 -24.08 47.02
C LYS A 698 -8.97 -24.34 47.98
N SER A 699 -8.89 -25.63 48.32
CA SER A 699 -7.78 -26.30 48.96
C SER A 699 -6.46 -25.93 48.29
N ASN A 700 -5.49 -25.51 49.11
CA ASN A 700 -4.08 -25.53 48.78
C ASN A 700 -3.62 -26.99 48.82
N THR A 701 -3.04 -27.49 47.74
CA THR A 701 -2.23 -28.71 47.81
C THR A 701 -1.07 -28.65 46.82
N ASN A 702 0.11 -28.50 47.42
CA ASN A 702 1.44 -29.00 47.05
C ASN A 702 2.04 -28.57 45.70
N GLU A 703 2.97 -27.63 45.83
CA GLU A 703 4.28 -27.71 45.18
C GLU A 703 4.92 -29.07 45.49
N ASP A 704 5.27 -29.84 44.46
CA ASP A 704 6.66 -30.26 44.23
C ASP A 704 6.76 -31.22 43.02
N LEU A 705 7.89 -31.11 42.31
CA LEU A 705 8.41 -31.99 41.25
C LEU A 705 7.90 -31.78 39.81
N GLU A 706 8.39 -30.76 39.11
CA GLU A 706 8.94 -30.90 37.74
C GLU A 706 10.04 -29.85 37.49
N LYS A 707 11.20 -30.02 38.13
CA LYS A 707 12.45 -29.38 37.68
C LYS A 707 13.00 -30.22 36.51
N GLY A 708 12.44 -30.00 35.32
CA GLY A 708 12.89 -30.70 34.11
C GLY A 708 12.34 -30.18 32.78
N LYS A 709 11.45 -29.17 32.78
CA LYS A 709 10.72 -28.73 31.57
C LYS A 709 10.78 -27.23 31.27
N ASN A 710 11.69 -26.49 31.91
CA ASN A 710 11.80 -25.04 31.74
C ASN A 710 12.72 -24.61 30.59
N ASP A 711 13.66 -25.46 30.15
CA ASP A 711 14.58 -25.11 29.07
C ASP A 711 13.93 -25.24 27.68
N ASP A 712 12.98 -26.16 27.52
CA ASP A 712 12.32 -26.44 26.24
C ASP A 712 11.17 -25.44 25.96
N ALA A 713 10.44 -25.04 26.99
CA ALA A 713 9.42 -23.98 26.90
C ALA A 713 10.03 -22.59 26.62
N GLY A 714 11.20 -22.29 27.21
CA GLY A 714 11.95 -21.07 26.95
C GLY A 714 12.51 -20.98 25.53
N LYS A 715 13.10 -22.08 25.02
CA LYS A 715 13.59 -22.17 23.64
C LYS A 715 12.47 -22.05 22.61
N LYS A 716 11.34 -22.71 22.85
CA LYS A 716 10.15 -22.63 21.97
C LYS A 716 9.56 -21.22 21.90
N ALA A 717 9.48 -20.52 23.04
CA ALA A 717 9.04 -19.12 23.08
C ALA A 717 10.00 -18.17 22.33
N GLU A 718 11.31 -18.40 22.42
CA GLU A 718 12.33 -17.61 21.72
C GLU A 718 12.32 -17.86 20.19
N GLU A 719 12.10 -19.10 19.76
CA GLU A 719 11.93 -19.48 18.35
C GLU A 719 10.65 -18.88 17.76
N ASP A 720 9.54 -18.93 18.48
CA ASP A 720 8.27 -18.32 18.09
C ASP A 720 8.41 -16.79 17.90
N GLU A 721 9.16 -16.11 18.77
CA GLU A 721 9.42 -14.67 18.64
C GLU A 721 10.30 -14.36 17.41
N LYS A 722 11.33 -15.19 17.15
CA LYS A 722 12.18 -15.09 15.97
C LYS A 722 11.38 -15.31 14.68
N GLU A 723 10.48 -16.29 14.64
CA GLU A 723 9.62 -16.56 13.49
C GLU A 723 8.66 -15.40 13.23
N LYS A 724 7.98 -14.89 14.27
CA LYS A 724 7.11 -13.71 14.18
C LYS A 724 7.84 -12.51 13.60
N ARG A 725 9.07 -12.25 14.05
CA ARG A 725 9.90 -11.15 13.56
C ARG A 725 10.35 -11.34 12.11
N ARG A 726 10.72 -12.55 11.69
CA ARG A 726 11.05 -12.85 10.28
C ARG A 726 9.82 -12.68 9.39
N HIS A 727 8.66 -13.09 9.87
CA HIS A 727 7.40 -12.94 9.15
C HIS A 727 6.98 -11.47 8.99
N ALA A 728 7.15 -10.65 10.04
CA ALA A 728 6.94 -9.20 9.93
C ALA A 728 7.87 -8.56 8.88
N LYS A 729 9.16 -8.95 8.87
CA LYS A 729 10.11 -8.51 7.85
C LYS A 729 9.70 -8.92 6.43
N ARG A 730 9.24 -10.16 6.22
CA ARG A 730 8.80 -10.64 4.89
C ARG A 730 7.64 -9.82 4.34
N LYS A 731 6.62 -9.56 5.17
CA LYS A 731 5.50 -8.68 4.80
C LYS A 731 5.96 -7.28 4.41
N TYR A 732 6.90 -6.75 5.18
CA TYR A 732 7.48 -5.44 4.90
C TYR A 732 8.21 -5.41 3.55
N LEU A 733 9.14 -6.34 3.32
CA LEU A 733 9.90 -6.39 2.07
C LEU A 733 8.97 -6.56 0.86
N MET A 734 7.89 -7.33 1.02
CA MET A 734 6.88 -7.48 -0.02
C MET A 734 6.12 -6.18 -0.32
N LEU A 735 5.67 -5.45 0.70
CA LEU A 735 5.00 -4.15 0.50
C LEU A 735 5.93 -3.15 -0.20
N LEU A 736 7.20 -3.14 0.17
CA LEU A 736 8.19 -2.26 -0.44
C LEU A 736 8.54 -2.66 -1.88
N GLY A 737 8.67 -3.96 -2.15
CA GLY A 737 8.84 -4.47 -3.51
C GLY A 737 7.63 -4.14 -4.40
N ILE A 738 6.41 -4.30 -3.87
CA ILE A 738 5.17 -3.93 -4.58
C ILE A 738 5.15 -2.43 -4.92
N LEU A 739 5.53 -1.58 -3.95
CA LEU A 739 5.64 -0.14 -4.17
C LEU A 739 6.60 0.15 -5.33
N VAL A 740 7.86 -0.29 -5.21
CA VAL A 740 8.90 0.02 -6.19
C VAL A 740 8.52 -0.53 -7.56
N ALA A 741 8.02 -1.76 -7.64
CA ALA A 741 7.52 -2.33 -8.89
C ALA A 741 6.39 -1.50 -9.50
N SER A 742 5.44 -0.99 -8.69
CA SER A 742 4.32 -0.19 -9.21
C SER A 742 4.76 1.13 -9.82
N VAL A 743 5.63 1.87 -9.13
CA VAL A 743 6.05 3.21 -9.57
C VAL A 743 6.98 3.14 -10.77
N THR A 744 7.87 2.14 -10.79
CA THR A 744 8.82 1.92 -11.89
C THR A 744 8.14 1.38 -13.14
N TYR A 745 7.10 0.54 -12.98
CA TYR A 745 6.28 0.06 -14.09
C TYR A 745 5.59 1.23 -14.81
N GLN A 746 4.87 2.07 -14.06
CA GLN A 746 4.17 3.22 -14.64
C GLN A 746 5.14 4.21 -15.29
N ALA A 747 6.26 4.52 -14.62
CA ALA A 747 7.26 5.43 -15.16
C ALA A 747 8.03 4.87 -16.37
N GLY A 748 8.13 3.55 -16.50
CA GLY A 748 8.73 2.91 -17.68
C GLY A 748 7.83 2.99 -18.91
N LEU A 749 6.50 2.99 -18.74
CA LEU A 749 5.54 3.12 -19.84
C LEU A 749 5.26 4.58 -20.23
N ALA A 750 5.40 5.50 -19.28
CA ALA A 750 5.29 6.95 -19.47
C ALA A 750 6.65 7.61 -19.13
N PRO A 751 7.60 7.60 -20.08
CA PRO A 751 8.94 8.10 -19.82
C PRO A 751 8.94 9.60 -19.49
N PRO A 752 9.89 10.07 -18.67
CA PRO A 752 9.94 11.47 -18.27
C PRO A 752 10.17 12.35 -19.51
N GLY A 753 9.40 13.43 -19.61
CA GLY A 753 9.43 14.31 -20.78
C GLY A 753 8.42 13.93 -21.85
N GLY A 754 7.67 12.85 -21.66
CA GLY A 754 6.65 12.40 -22.60
C GLY A 754 7.23 11.66 -23.79
N SER A 755 6.38 11.44 -24.79
CA SER A 755 6.73 10.79 -26.05
C SER A 755 6.35 11.70 -27.20
N TRP A 756 7.10 11.64 -28.30
CA TRP A 756 6.83 12.46 -29.48
C TRP A 756 5.44 12.16 -30.05
N GLN A 757 4.74 13.22 -30.44
CA GLN A 757 3.43 13.15 -31.11
C GLN A 757 3.54 13.48 -32.60
N SER A 758 4.72 13.41 -33.19
CA SER A 758 4.96 13.67 -34.60
C SER A 758 6.22 12.96 -35.08
N ASP A 759 6.26 12.70 -36.39
CA ASP A 759 7.45 12.24 -37.09
C ASP A 759 8.24 13.44 -37.64
N GLY A 760 9.57 13.43 -37.54
CA GLY A 760 10.43 14.49 -38.08
C GLY A 760 11.70 14.71 -37.26
N GLY A 761 12.62 15.55 -37.74
CA GLY A 761 13.77 16.01 -36.95
C GLY A 761 14.73 14.92 -36.43
N GLY A 762 14.69 13.70 -36.99
CA GLY A 762 15.47 12.55 -36.53
C GLY A 762 14.81 11.70 -35.43
N HIS A 763 13.56 11.96 -35.09
CA HIS A 763 12.76 11.17 -34.14
C HIS A 763 11.51 10.57 -34.81
N ALA A 764 11.00 9.47 -34.24
CA ALA A 764 9.72 8.87 -34.63
C ALA A 764 8.65 9.11 -33.56
N ALA A 765 7.39 9.18 -33.98
CA ALA A 765 6.27 9.33 -33.07
C ALA A 765 6.23 8.15 -32.07
N GLY A 766 6.02 8.48 -30.80
CA GLY A 766 6.00 7.53 -29.70
C GLY A 766 7.38 7.23 -29.11
N ASP A 767 8.47 7.74 -29.68
CA ASP A 767 9.79 7.71 -29.05
C ASP A 767 9.84 8.65 -27.83
N PRO A 768 10.59 8.30 -26.76
CA PRO A 768 10.73 9.15 -25.58
C PRO A 768 11.43 10.47 -25.91
N VAL A 769 10.78 11.61 -25.66
CA VAL A 769 11.33 12.94 -25.99
C VAL A 769 12.69 13.19 -25.30
N MET A 770 12.82 12.74 -24.05
CA MET A 770 14.08 12.90 -23.31
C MET A 770 15.22 12.05 -23.89
N HIS A 771 14.94 10.95 -24.60
CA HIS A 771 15.98 10.15 -25.26
C HIS A 771 16.72 11.00 -26.30
N ASP A 772 15.98 11.78 -27.10
CA ASP A 772 16.55 12.56 -28.20
C ASP A 772 17.13 13.88 -27.70
N ASN A 773 16.39 14.59 -26.83
CA ASN A 773 16.82 15.89 -26.34
C ASN A 773 17.89 15.82 -25.25
N ARG A 774 17.92 14.72 -24.47
CA ARG A 774 18.79 14.56 -23.27
C ARG A 774 19.20 13.10 -23.03
N ARG A 775 19.79 12.47 -24.04
CA ARG A 775 20.15 11.04 -24.06
C ARG A 775 20.79 10.51 -22.78
N HIS A 776 21.83 11.16 -22.24
CA HIS A 776 22.52 10.68 -21.03
C HIS A 776 21.59 10.59 -19.80
N ARG A 777 20.67 11.54 -19.63
CA ARG A 777 19.71 11.55 -18.51
C ARG A 777 18.63 10.50 -18.71
N TYR A 778 18.14 10.38 -19.94
CA TYR A 778 17.19 9.33 -20.28
C TYR A 778 17.78 7.95 -20.03
N LEU A 779 19.01 7.67 -20.46
CA LEU A 779 19.66 6.38 -20.22
C LEU A 779 19.87 6.11 -18.73
N ALA A 780 20.32 7.11 -17.96
CA ALA A 780 20.45 6.97 -16.51
C ALA A 780 19.09 6.68 -15.83
N PHE A 781 18.03 7.38 -16.24
CA PHE A 781 16.67 7.11 -15.78
C PHE A 781 16.23 5.69 -16.16
N TYR A 782 16.33 5.34 -17.45
CA TYR A 782 15.79 4.11 -18.01
C TYR A 782 16.43 2.86 -17.40
N TYR A 783 17.76 2.81 -17.34
CA TYR A 783 18.48 1.67 -16.78
C TYR A 783 18.25 1.54 -15.27
N SER A 784 18.28 2.65 -14.55
CA SER A 784 18.07 2.65 -13.09
C SER A 784 16.63 2.25 -12.73
N ASN A 785 15.64 2.80 -13.45
CA ASN A 785 14.23 2.48 -13.26
C ASN A 785 13.92 1.00 -13.60
N SER A 786 14.44 0.50 -14.72
CA SER A 786 14.24 -0.88 -15.14
C SER A 786 14.92 -1.87 -14.18
N THR A 787 16.10 -1.53 -13.66
CA THR A 787 16.79 -2.33 -12.64
C THR A 787 15.97 -2.41 -11.36
N SER A 788 15.49 -1.28 -10.85
CA SER A 788 14.61 -1.25 -9.67
C SER A 788 13.31 -2.03 -9.88
N PHE A 789 12.72 -1.98 -11.08
CA PHE A 789 11.52 -2.77 -11.42
C PHE A 789 11.81 -4.28 -11.34
N VAL A 790 12.80 -4.77 -12.10
CA VAL A 790 13.12 -6.20 -12.18
C VAL A 790 13.58 -6.73 -10.84
N ALA A 791 14.43 -6.00 -10.12
CA ALA A 791 14.88 -6.39 -8.79
C ALA A 791 13.72 -6.50 -7.80
N SER A 792 12.76 -5.58 -7.85
CA SER A 792 11.55 -5.65 -7.02
C SER A 792 10.68 -6.86 -7.34
N ILE A 793 10.49 -7.19 -8.62
CA ILE A 793 9.76 -8.40 -9.04
C ILE A 793 10.49 -9.66 -8.57
N VAL A 794 11.81 -9.73 -8.70
CA VAL A 794 12.59 -10.88 -8.23
C VAL A 794 12.49 -11.01 -6.70
N VAL A 795 12.56 -9.91 -5.94
CA VAL A 795 12.33 -9.95 -4.48
C VAL A 795 10.93 -10.46 -4.14
N ILE A 796 9.90 -10.01 -4.86
CA ILE A 796 8.52 -10.51 -4.69
C ILE A 796 8.46 -12.02 -4.96
N VAL A 797 9.05 -12.49 -6.06
CA VAL A 797 9.09 -13.92 -6.44
C VAL A 797 9.79 -14.74 -5.36
N LEU A 798 10.91 -14.26 -4.83
CA LEU A 798 11.67 -14.96 -3.78
C LEU A 798 10.93 -15.01 -2.44
N LEU A 799 10.01 -14.08 -2.19
CA LEU A 799 9.18 -14.06 -0.99
C LEU A 799 7.98 -15.02 -1.04
N LEU A 800 7.64 -15.58 -2.21
CA LEU A 800 6.48 -16.46 -2.40
C LEU A 800 6.69 -17.91 -1.86
N PRO A 801 7.80 -18.62 -2.12
CA PRO A 801 7.97 -19.99 -1.68
C PRO A 801 8.28 -20.05 -0.17
N GLN A 802 7.31 -20.49 0.63
CA GLN A 802 7.56 -20.74 2.06
C GLN A 802 8.54 -21.89 2.28
N SER A 803 8.65 -22.83 1.33
CA SER A 803 9.55 -24.00 1.36
C SER A 803 11.04 -23.61 1.35
N LEU A 804 11.42 -22.54 0.64
CA LEU A 804 12.81 -22.02 0.62
C LEU A 804 13.28 -21.44 1.96
N HIS A 805 12.37 -21.31 2.93
CA HIS A 805 12.63 -20.71 4.23
C HIS A 805 12.41 -21.67 5.41
N LYS A 806 12.33 -22.98 5.15
CA LYS A 806 12.19 -24.01 6.21
C LYS A 806 13.40 -24.07 7.13
N ASP A 807 14.60 -23.92 6.57
CA ASP A 807 15.83 -23.93 7.35
C ASP A 807 16.14 -22.56 7.96
N ASP A 808 16.27 -22.55 9.27
CA ASP A 808 16.41 -21.35 10.07
C ASP A 808 17.63 -20.49 9.69
N LYS A 809 18.74 -21.16 9.34
CA LYS A 809 19.99 -20.54 8.88
C LYS A 809 19.87 -19.97 7.47
N TRP A 810 19.21 -20.68 6.56
CA TRP A 810 19.00 -20.26 5.16
C TRP A 810 17.96 -19.15 5.04
N ALA A 811 16.90 -19.20 5.86
CA ALA A 811 15.86 -18.17 5.89
C ALA A 811 16.40 -16.82 6.35
N ALA A 812 17.21 -16.79 7.42
CA ALA A 812 17.83 -15.56 7.91
C ALA A 812 18.79 -14.93 6.88
N TRP A 813 19.49 -15.79 6.12
CA TRP A 813 20.40 -15.39 5.05
C TRP A 813 19.67 -14.83 3.83
N TRP A 814 18.62 -15.51 3.34
CA TRP A 814 17.76 -15.01 2.26
C TRP A 814 17.14 -13.66 2.61
N LEU A 815 16.64 -13.52 3.84
CA LEU A 815 16.16 -12.25 4.36
C LEU A 815 17.23 -11.15 4.33
N GLY A 816 18.50 -11.50 4.55
CA GLY A 816 19.63 -10.56 4.43
C GLY A 816 19.86 -10.09 3.00
N VAL A 817 19.88 -11.01 2.03
CA VAL A 817 20.07 -10.74 0.60
C VAL A 817 18.92 -9.90 0.04
N MET A 818 17.67 -10.27 0.32
CA MET A 818 16.51 -9.47 -0.11
C MET A 818 16.56 -8.06 0.49
N ASN A 819 17.07 -7.94 1.71
CA ASN A 819 17.18 -6.69 2.43
C ASN A 819 18.29 -5.78 1.85
N THR A 820 19.38 -6.34 1.34
CA THR A 820 20.41 -5.59 0.60
C THR A 820 19.91 -5.20 -0.79
N THR A 821 19.27 -6.11 -1.52
CA THR A 821 18.66 -5.83 -2.83
C THR A 821 17.69 -4.66 -2.76
N ILE A 822 16.74 -4.67 -1.82
CA ILE A 822 15.77 -3.57 -1.66
C ILE A 822 16.43 -2.20 -1.42
N VAL A 823 17.58 -2.12 -0.73
CA VAL A 823 18.25 -0.82 -0.54
C VAL A 823 18.88 -0.34 -1.84
N LEU A 824 19.45 -1.26 -2.62
CA LEU A 824 19.93 -0.97 -3.96
C LEU A 824 18.77 -0.54 -4.86
N ASP A 825 17.59 -1.15 -4.72
CA ASP A 825 16.38 -0.79 -5.47
C ASP A 825 15.92 0.62 -5.16
N LEU A 826 15.91 1.02 -3.87
CA LEU A 826 15.59 2.38 -3.44
C LEU A 826 16.63 3.41 -3.93
N LEU A 827 17.90 3.02 -3.97
CA LEU A 827 18.95 3.87 -4.54
C LEU A 827 18.76 4.01 -6.06
N GLY A 828 18.42 2.92 -6.75
CA GLY A 828 18.08 2.96 -8.17
C GLY A 828 16.86 3.84 -8.45
N LEU A 829 15.85 3.80 -7.57
CA LEU A 829 14.69 4.69 -7.66
C LEU A 829 15.08 6.16 -7.48
N LEU A 830 16.00 6.44 -6.55
CA LEU A 830 16.52 7.79 -6.30
C LEU A 830 17.31 8.35 -7.48
N ILE A 831 18.17 7.53 -8.09
CA ILE A 831 18.92 7.90 -9.31
C ILE A 831 17.94 8.13 -10.47
N ALA A 832 16.96 7.26 -10.64
CA ALA A 832 15.93 7.41 -11.68
C ALA A 832 15.15 8.72 -11.48
N TYR A 833 14.70 9.01 -10.26
CA TYR A 833 14.01 10.25 -9.94
C TYR A 833 14.88 11.48 -10.25
N ALA A 834 16.14 11.48 -9.81
CA ALA A 834 17.05 12.60 -10.03
C ALA A 834 17.28 12.86 -11.53
N ALA A 835 17.47 11.80 -12.32
CA ALA A 835 17.69 11.88 -13.76
C ALA A 835 16.41 12.30 -14.52
N GLY A 836 15.25 11.76 -14.14
CA GLY A 836 13.97 11.98 -14.85
C GLY A 836 13.25 13.28 -14.49
N SER A 837 13.37 13.76 -13.24
CA SER A 837 12.71 15.00 -12.79
C SER A 837 13.51 16.27 -13.12
N SER A 838 14.83 16.17 -13.24
CA SER A 838 15.71 17.34 -13.42
C SER A 838 15.87 17.73 -14.88
N ARG A 839 15.51 18.98 -15.21
CA ARG A 839 15.57 19.53 -16.58
C ARG A 839 16.79 20.43 -16.84
N SER A 840 17.28 21.10 -15.80
CA SER A 840 18.50 21.91 -15.87
C SER A 840 19.58 21.36 -14.93
N TRP A 841 20.84 21.74 -15.16
CA TRP A 841 21.95 21.41 -14.25
C TRP A 841 21.82 22.08 -12.88
N LYS A 842 21.21 23.27 -12.79
CA LYS A 842 20.99 24.00 -11.53
C LYS A 842 19.95 23.29 -10.64
N THR A 843 18.83 22.86 -11.22
CA THR A 843 17.79 22.09 -10.48
C THR A 843 18.23 20.66 -10.19
N ALA A 844 19.08 20.09 -11.05
CA ALA A 844 19.74 18.80 -10.79
C ALA A 844 20.71 18.89 -9.60
N GLY A 845 21.47 19.98 -9.48
CA GLY A 845 22.44 20.15 -8.39
C GLY A 845 21.82 19.99 -7.00
N TYR A 846 20.62 20.55 -6.78
CA TYR A 846 19.90 20.40 -5.51
C TYR A 846 19.49 18.95 -5.23
N VAL A 847 18.85 18.27 -6.19
CA VAL A 847 18.42 16.88 -6.01
C VAL A 847 19.64 15.99 -5.85
N SER A 848 20.67 16.17 -6.68
CA SER A 848 21.94 15.46 -6.55
C SER A 848 22.63 15.71 -5.20
N ALA A 849 22.59 16.93 -4.65
CA ALA A 849 23.12 17.21 -3.32
C ALA A 849 22.34 16.49 -2.23
N LEU A 850 21.00 16.43 -2.33
CA LEU A 850 20.17 15.60 -1.44
C LEU A 850 20.49 14.12 -1.59
N VAL A 851 20.65 13.61 -2.82
CA VAL A 851 21.07 12.23 -3.09
C VAL A 851 22.43 11.94 -2.45
N ILE A 852 23.40 12.84 -2.63
CA ILE A 852 24.73 12.71 -2.05
C ILE A 852 24.66 12.74 -0.52
N ALA A 853 23.85 13.61 0.08
CA ALA A 853 23.65 13.66 1.53
C ALA A 853 23.06 12.35 2.06
N VAL A 854 22.06 11.80 1.36
CA VAL A 854 21.45 10.50 1.67
C VAL A 854 22.48 9.37 1.54
N LEU A 855 23.25 9.35 0.44
CA LEU A 855 24.31 8.38 0.20
C LEU A 855 25.44 8.49 1.24
N ALA A 856 25.86 9.69 1.59
CA ALA A 856 26.85 9.95 2.62
C ALA A 856 26.34 9.45 3.97
N TYR A 857 25.08 9.73 4.32
CA TYR A 857 24.43 9.16 5.50
C TYR A 857 24.47 7.63 5.49
N PHE A 858 24.16 6.99 4.35
CA PHE A 858 24.27 5.53 4.20
C PHE A 858 25.69 5.00 4.37
N VAL A 859 26.68 5.63 3.73
CA VAL A 859 28.09 5.21 3.80
C VAL A 859 28.61 5.36 5.22
N VAL A 860 28.33 6.50 5.87
CA VAL A 860 28.64 6.74 7.28
C VAL A 860 27.97 5.68 8.15
N HIS A 861 26.69 5.38 7.94
CA HIS A 861 26.00 4.34 8.68
C HIS A 861 26.64 2.95 8.47
N VAL A 862 26.95 2.56 7.23
CA VAL A 862 27.62 1.29 6.94
C VAL A 862 28.99 1.25 7.60
N ALA A 863 29.77 2.32 7.53
CA ALA A 863 31.07 2.44 8.19
C ALA A 863 30.97 2.34 9.71
N VAL A 864 30.06 3.09 10.34
CA VAL A 864 29.78 3.07 11.78
C VAL A 864 29.30 1.68 12.21
N SER A 865 28.43 1.02 11.44
CA SER A 865 27.97 -0.34 11.73
C SER A 865 29.11 -1.35 11.69
N ARG A 866 30.08 -1.19 10.78
CA ARG A 866 31.30 -2.00 10.73
C ARG A 866 32.26 -1.67 11.86
N PHE A 867 32.36 -0.39 12.24
CA PHE A 867 33.20 0.07 13.36
C PHE A 867 32.68 -0.39 14.71
N ILE A 868 31.39 -0.28 14.99
CA ILE A 868 30.76 -0.80 16.23
C ILE A 868 30.93 -2.32 16.31
N ARG A 869 30.83 -3.02 15.18
CA ARG A 869 31.05 -4.46 15.09
C ARG A 869 32.52 -4.85 15.34
N ARG A 870 33.48 -4.01 14.94
CA ARG A 870 34.92 -4.15 15.27
C ARG A 870 35.24 -3.74 16.72
N GLY A 871 34.62 -2.68 17.23
CA GLY A 871 34.83 -2.13 18.58
C GLY A 871 34.32 -3.04 19.68
N ARG A 872 33.17 -3.70 19.47
CA ARG A 872 32.69 -4.78 20.36
C ARG A 872 33.58 -6.03 20.35
N GLY A 873 34.43 -6.19 19.34
CA GLY A 873 35.53 -7.17 19.36
C GLY A 873 36.66 -6.69 20.26
N LYS A 874 37.17 -5.48 20.03
CA LYS A 874 38.31 -4.91 20.78
C LYS A 874 38.07 -4.71 22.28
N GLN A 875 36.85 -4.35 22.68
CA GLN A 875 36.51 -4.11 24.09
C GLN A 875 36.38 -5.40 24.91
N ARG A 876 36.27 -6.57 24.26
CA ARG A 876 36.39 -7.89 24.92
C ARG A 876 37.85 -8.31 25.12
N ASP A 877 38.75 -7.85 24.26
CA ASP A 877 40.18 -8.18 24.35
C ASP A 877 40.90 -7.33 25.41
N SER A 878 40.50 -6.07 25.61
CA SER A 878 41.14 -5.16 26.57
C SER A 878 40.66 -5.27 28.02
N SER A 879 39.56 -5.99 28.27
CA SER A 879 39.00 -6.18 29.63
C SER A 879 39.35 -7.55 30.23
N GLY A 880 40.11 -8.38 29.52
CA GLY A 880 40.57 -9.70 29.96
C GLY A 880 41.90 -9.71 30.72
N ASP A 881 42.57 -8.56 30.88
CA ASP A 881 43.96 -8.49 31.38
C ASP A 881 44.13 -7.69 32.69
N GLY A 882 43.02 -7.35 33.37
CA GLY A 882 43.04 -6.50 34.57
C GLY A 882 42.68 -7.19 35.89
N GLY A 883 42.61 -8.52 35.93
CA GLY A 883 41.93 -9.27 36.99
C GLY A 883 42.79 -10.05 37.99
N ASP A 884 44.10 -9.83 38.07
CA ASP A 884 45.00 -10.72 38.85
C ASP A 884 45.67 -10.10 40.09
N SER A 885 45.26 -8.90 40.52
CA SER A 885 45.89 -8.21 41.67
C SER A 885 45.01 -8.07 42.91
N THR A 886 43.77 -8.58 42.91
CA THR A 886 42.85 -8.43 44.07
C THR A 886 42.57 -9.73 44.83
N GLN A 887 43.15 -10.87 44.44
CA GLN A 887 42.97 -12.15 45.16
C GLN A 887 44.09 -12.53 46.13
N GLN A 888 45.25 -11.85 46.12
CA GLN A 888 46.31 -12.14 47.10
C GLN A 888 46.13 -11.47 48.46
N GLN A 889 45.24 -10.48 48.62
CA GLN A 889 45.04 -9.81 49.92
C GLN A 889 43.97 -10.45 50.81
N GLN A 890 43.11 -11.33 50.30
CA GLN A 890 42.08 -11.99 51.12
C GLN A 890 42.46 -13.39 51.62
N GLN A 891 43.60 -13.94 51.20
CA GLN A 891 44.03 -15.28 51.61
C GLN A 891 45.06 -15.31 52.75
N GLN A 892 45.62 -14.15 53.15
CA GLN A 892 46.44 -14.02 54.36
C GLN A 892 45.64 -13.78 55.64
N GLN A 893 44.36 -13.44 55.57
CA GLN A 893 43.52 -13.18 56.76
C GLN A 893 42.88 -14.42 57.38
N LYS A 894 43.05 -15.62 56.81
CA LYS A 894 42.40 -16.86 57.29
C LYS A 894 43.32 -17.86 58.00
N ASN A 895 44.63 -17.60 58.11
CA ASN A 895 45.60 -18.53 58.70
C ASN A 895 46.36 -17.96 59.91
N GLY A 896 45.68 -17.24 60.80
CA GLY A 896 46.33 -16.62 61.97
C GLY A 896 45.45 -16.52 63.20
N GLN A 897 44.95 -17.64 63.71
CA GLN A 897 44.48 -17.70 65.10
C GLN A 897 44.97 -18.99 65.77
N ALA A 898 46.11 -18.89 66.45
CA ALA A 898 46.36 -19.59 67.70
C ALA A 898 47.54 -18.93 68.45
N VAL A 899 47.35 -18.80 69.77
CA VAL A 899 48.30 -18.57 70.87
C VAL A 899 48.15 -17.22 71.59
N GLN A 900 47.86 -17.35 72.90
CA GLN A 900 47.59 -16.36 73.96
C GLN A 900 48.90 -15.69 74.50
N PRO A 901 48.94 -15.13 75.73
CA PRO A 901 48.64 -13.74 76.09
C PRO A 901 49.87 -13.04 76.74
N ALA A 902 49.90 -11.70 76.86
CA ALA A 902 50.55 -10.99 77.98
C ALA A 902 50.59 -9.46 77.80
N GLN A 903 50.07 -8.79 78.82
CA GLN A 903 50.66 -7.68 79.58
C GLN A 903 51.06 -6.34 78.93
N THR A 904 50.54 -5.32 79.63
CA THR A 904 51.16 -4.07 80.11
C THR A 904 51.19 -2.81 79.24
N ASN A 905 50.57 -1.79 79.87
CA ASN A 905 50.64 -0.33 79.75
C ASN A 905 49.99 0.36 78.55
#